data_AF-A0A1F9DY75-F1
#
_entry.id   AF-A0A1F9DY75-F1
#
_cell.length_a   1.000
_cell.length_b   1.000
_cell.length_c   1.000
_cell.angle_alpha   90.00
_cell.angle_beta   90.00
_cell.angle_gamma   90.00
#
_symmetry.space_group_name_H-M   'P 1'
#
loop_
_entity.id
_entity.type
_entity.pdbx_description
1 polymer ?
#
loop_
_entity_poly.entity_id
_entity_poly.type
_entity_poly.pdbx_seq_one_letter_code
_entity_poly.pdbx_strand_id
1 'polypeptide(L)'
;MKKVRLDQILLRRGAASEAQIHKALLRQKSRGGRLGTHLLFYRFFTEDELVEALAEQYQIRGICLGGIEIPDDVVKKLPPGPAEEYLAIPFRHDRGAGELHVAIADPENPNALTAIRRASGIPNVVLHVATEAMIRDKIAFHYHGRRQNPALSHVIDLPDLFADGENHGPALPDEPAEEDAGAKPGAKILMFTRQVFLKNVLPSVFEREGLNLSIATSPAEVAESLQAARCDRILFSEEVRQEFERFTTEHGSRTVLPEATSFRTVGSALLESPVPYDNMFECLLAAVRYIADTRTPDPSRSPPYALISKEITEVGRSVGLGRVAIDGLRLVAHSLIPQNDSPEGASDAVRTRHANLFGDLEKPLEIVKHIGFPWDLAACINALKDVLSGIDGAPGPMEEKTELPIAAGVLSLVWYRHHILRSLRGGSRGDLDALKSELRHQAGRLAPSSVVESYIRTLELSDLPAGTDKDILVVGDVDSLSAKLMTELKHHGFRIVEADSLPEAQKIYLRRRPAAILIHVDRSLPDADRFCRHIREDLGDTDTTLFAVTRRNEPSFLLNLLDTWFSDVLPLPMDNPVAVARITKALSARETGTGGPIDHGFSATFRDLSFTDLAQTLGAGVKNVRMRIEHSSGRQAEIFFRQGRIVFAACGEDRGPEAVYRVIRWQEEGSFRIEPTVTFPADNVPLSTDYILLEGSRLLDEERTGA
;
A
#
# COMPACT_ATOMS: atom_id res chain seq x y z
N MET A 1 -27.99 -28.40 35.88
CA MET A 1 -28.57 -27.22 35.19
C MET A 1 -27.55 -26.70 34.19
N LYS A 2 -27.94 -26.38 32.95
CA LYS A 2 -27.04 -25.74 31.96
C LYS A 2 -26.67 -24.36 32.49
N LYS A 3 -25.38 -24.11 32.69
CA LYS A 3 -24.86 -22.82 33.17
C LYS A 3 -25.23 -21.73 32.17
N VAL A 4 -25.79 -20.62 32.66
CA VAL A 4 -26.10 -19.47 31.81
C VAL A 4 -24.78 -18.86 31.36
N ARG A 5 -24.61 -18.71 30.05
CA ARG A 5 -23.36 -18.17 29.48
C ARG A 5 -23.29 -16.66 29.72
N LEU A 6 -22.08 -16.11 29.83
CA LEU A 6 -21.86 -14.67 30.09
C LEU A 6 -22.57 -13.78 29.06
N ASP A 7 -22.53 -14.17 27.78
CA ASP A 7 -23.24 -13.48 26.69
C ASP A 7 -24.75 -13.41 26.95
N GLN A 8 -25.38 -14.50 27.36
CA GLN A 8 -26.81 -14.56 27.69
C GLN A 8 -27.17 -13.79 28.95
N ILE A 9 -26.29 -13.77 29.96
CA ILE A 9 -26.49 -12.97 31.18
C ILE A 9 -26.49 -11.48 30.82
N LEU A 10 -25.53 -11.05 29.99
CA LEU A 10 -25.42 -9.66 29.55
C LEU A 10 -26.60 -9.23 28.67
N LEU A 11 -27.08 -10.08 27.75
CA LEU A 11 -28.30 -9.81 26.96
C LEU A 11 -29.54 -9.72 27.84
N ARG A 12 -29.72 -10.67 28.77
CA ARG A 12 -30.91 -10.73 29.63
C ARG A 12 -30.99 -9.55 30.59
N ARG A 13 -29.84 -9.02 31.03
CA ARG A 13 -29.76 -7.81 31.86
C ARG A 13 -30.00 -6.51 31.07
N GLY A 14 -30.12 -6.58 29.74
CA GLY A 14 -30.18 -5.40 28.88
C GLY A 14 -28.87 -4.62 28.82
N ALA A 15 -27.80 -5.15 29.40
CA ALA A 15 -26.50 -4.49 29.46
C ALA A 15 -25.76 -4.57 28.11
N ALA A 16 -26.08 -5.57 27.27
CA ALA A 16 -25.52 -5.73 25.94
C ALA A 16 -26.60 -5.87 24.85
N SER A 17 -26.31 -5.33 23.66
CA SER A 17 -27.01 -5.70 22.42
C SER A 17 -26.36 -6.94 21.76
N GLU A 18 -27.14 -7.67 20.96
CA GLU A 18 -26.62 -8.81 20.18
C GLU A 18 -25.47 -8.40 19.25
N ALA A 19 -25.52 -7.18 18.69
CA ALA A 19 -24.46 -6.64 17.84
C ALA A 19 -23.14 -6.40 18.61
N GLN A 20 -23.20 -5.86 19.84
CA GLN A 20 -22.01 -5.65 20.68
C GLN A 20 -21.37 -6.98 21.09
N ILE A 21 -22.18 -7.97 21.46
CA ILE A 21 -21.68 -9.32 21.76
C ILE A 21 -21.08 -9.97 20.51
N HIS A 22 -21.73 -9.87 19.35
CA HIS A 22 -21.22 -10.42 18.11
C HIS A 22 -19.85 -9.82 17.74
N LYS A 23 -19.70 -8.50 17.88
CA LYS A 23 -18.43 -7.80 17.65
C LYS A 23 -17.33 -8.23 18.62
N ALA A 24 -17.66 -8.41 19.91
CA ALA A 24 -16.72 -8.93 20.90
C ALA A 24 -16.33 -10.40 20.64
N LEU A 25 -17.27 -11.25 20.22
CA LEU A 25 -17.02 -12.64 19.86
C LEU A 25 -16.16 -12.78 18.60
N LEU A 26 -16.37 -11.94 17.57
CA LEU A 26 -15.52 -11.91 16.37
C LEU A 26 -14.07 -11.60 16.71
N ARG A 27 -13.85 -10.65 17.63
CA ARG A 27 -12.52 -10.31 18.13
C ARG A 27 -11.93 -11.39 19.02
N GLN A 28 -12.74 -12.04 19.86
CA GLN A 28 -12.31 -13.20 20.64
C GLN A 28 -11.85 -14.34 19.73
N LYS A 29 -12.56 -14.58 18.61
CA LYS A 29 -12.22 -15.62 17.64
C LYS A 29 -10.88 -15.37 16.95
N SER A 30 -10.49 -14.11 16.73
CA SER A 30 -9.23 -13.76 16.08
C SER A 30 -8.06 -13.58 17.04
N ARG A 31 -8.29 -13.17 18.30
CA ARG A 31 -7.23 -12.87 19.28
C ARG A 31 -7.14 -13.84 20.47
N GLY A 32 -8.07 -14.79 20.61
CA GLY A 32 -8.13 -15.70 21.76
C GLY A 32 -8.54 -15.00 23.06
N GLY A 33 -8.45 -15.69 24.20
CA GLY A 33 -8.81 -15.15 25.52
C GLY A 33 -10.32 -15.19 25.85
N ARG A 34 -10.72 -14.61 27.00
CA ARG A 34 -12.12 -14.59 27.47
C ARG A 34 -12.93 -13.45 26.84
N LEU A 35 -14.24 -13.69 26.66
CA LEU A 35 -15.18 -12.73 26.08
C LEU A 35 -15.19 -11.38 26.83
N GLY A 36 -15.16 -11.43 28.17
CA GLY A 36 -15.13 -10.24 29.03
C GLY A 36 -13.97 -9.27 28.72
N THR A 37 -12.79 -9.79 28.42
CA THR A 37 -11.61 -8.98 28.06
C THR A 37 -11.86 -8.17 26.77
N HIS A 38 -12.58 -8.75 25.81
CA HIS A 38 -12.91 -8.08 24.55
C HIS A 38 -14.05 -7.09 24.69
N LEU A 39 -14.98 -7.36 25.61
CA LEU A 39 -16.07 -6.46 25.96
C LEU A 39 -15.54 -5.16 26.62
N LEU A 40 -14.59 -5.28 27.55
CA LEU A 40 -13.92 -4.12 28.16
C LEU A 40 -13.09 -3.31 27.14
N PHE A 41 -12.39 -3.99 26.22
CA PHE A 41 -11.57 -3.30 25.22
C PHE A 41 -12.38 -2.37 24.31
N TYR A 42 -13.57 -2.80 23.89
CA TYR A 42 -14.44 -1.96 23.06
C TYR A 42 -15.15 -0.86 23.86
N ARG A 43 -14.90 -0.75 25.17
CA ARG A 43 -15.61 0.10 26.13
C ARG A 43 -17.13 -0.06 26.06
N PHE A 44 -17.59 -1.26 25.69
CA PHE A 44 -19.02 -1.58 25.73
C PHE A 44 -19.50 -1.82 27.16
N PHE A 45 -18.57 -2.10 28.08
CA PHE A 45 -18.83 -2.40 29.48
C PHE A 45 -17.76 -1.78 30.35
N THR A 46 -18.16 -1.37 31.55
CA THR A 46 -17.26 -1.02 32.64
C THR A 46 -16.78 -2.28 33.37
N GLU A 47 -15.73 -2.17 34.19
CA GLU A 47 -15.26 -3.29 35.02
C GLU A 47 -16.37 -3.79 35.95
N ASP A 48 -17.09 -2.86 36.59
CA ASP A 48 -18.13 -3.15 37.58
C ASP A 48 -19.28 -3.97 36.97
N GLU A 49 -19.81 -3.55 35.83
CA GLU A 49 -20.90 -4.26 35.13
C GLU A 49 -20.50 -5.69 34.73
N LEU A 50 -19.26 -5.85 34.27
CA LEU A 50 -18.75 -7.15 33.88
C LEU A 50 -18.52 -8.06 35.11
N VAL A 51 -18.03 -7.51 36.21
CA VAL A 51 -17.83 -8.23 37.48
C VAL A 51 -19.17 -8.68 38.06
N GLU A 52 -20.22 -7.87 38.00
CA GLU A 52 -21.56 -8.28 38.43
C GLU A 52 -22.17 -9.41 37.59
N ALA A 53 -21.95 -9.36 36.27
CA ALA A 53 -22.40 -10.42 35.36
C ALA A 53 -21.63 -11.73 35.63
N LEU A 54 -20.33 -11.64 35.91
CA LEU A 54 -19.50 -12.78 36.31
C LEU A 54 -19.90 -13.31 37.70
N ALA A 55 -20.20 -12.44 38.66
CA ALA A 55 -20.66 -12.82 40.00
C ALA A 55 -21.96 -13.63 39.94
N GLU A 56 -22.90 -13.23 39.07
CA GLU A 56 -24.10 -14.01 38.80
C GLU A 56 -23.79 -15.31 38.05
N GLN A 57 -22.91 -15.27 37.06
CA GLN A 57 -22.53 -16.45 36.29
C GLN A 57 -21.96 -17.56 37.17
N TYR A 58 -21.15 -17.19 38.16
CA TYR A 58 -20.44 -18.10 39.04
C TYR A 58 -21.07 -18.26 40.43
N GLN A 59 -22.11 -17.48 40.76
CA GLN A 59 -22.80 -17.46 42.06
C GLN A 59 -21.84 -17.23 43.25
N ILE A 60 -20.85 -16.37 43.05
CA ILE A 60 -19.92 -15.94 44.10
C ILE A 60 -19.77 -14.41 44.10
N ARG A 61 -19.15 -13.85 45.14
CA ARG A 61 -18.90 -12.42 45.23
C ARG A 61 -17.92 -11.97 44.13
N GLY A 62 -18.22 -10.85 43.49
CA GLY A 62 -17.33 -10.19 42.54
C GLY A 62 -16.48 -9.12 43.22
N ILE A 63 -15.30 -8.84 42.68
CA ILE A 63 -14.43 -7.75 43.12
C ILE A 63 -13.81 -7.03 41.92
N CYS A 64 -13.84 -5.70 41.98
CA CYS A 64 -13.22 -4.83 40.98
C CYS A 64 -11.83 -4.43 41.47
N LEU A 65 -10.80 -4.76 40.70
CA LEU A 65 -9.40 -4.61 41.11
C LEU A 65 -8.81 -3.27 40.69
N GLY A 66 -9.44 -2.53 39.77
CA GLY A 66 -8.92 -1.26 39.26
C GLY A 66 -8.64 -0.20 40.33
N GLY A 67 -9.52 -0.08 41.32
CA GLY A 67 -9.40 0.92 42.39
C GLY A 67 -8.73 0.43 43.68
N ILE A 68 -8.28 -0.83 43.74
CA ILE A 68 -7.79 -1.42 45.00
C ILE A 68 -6.26 -1.45 45.02
N GLU A 69 -5.68 -0.78 46.02
CA GLU A 69 -4.28 -0.95 46.39
C GLU A 69 -4.14 -2.20 47.26
N ILE A 70 -3.30 -3.14 46.82
CA ILE A 70 -3.08 -4.39 47.53
C ILE A 70 -1.74 -4.28 48.28
N PRO A 71 -1.73 -4.46 49.62
CA PRO A 71 -0.49 -4.47 50.38
C PRO A 71 0.45 -5.61 49.96
N ASP A 72 1.74 -5.32 49.84
CA ASP A 72 2.75 -6.31 49.43
C ASP A 72 2.84 -7.52 50.36
N ASP A 73 2.54 -7.36 51.66
CA ASP A 73 2.53 -8.47 52.63
C ASP A 73 1.38 -9.44 52.39
N VAL A 74 0.31 -9.00 51.71
CA VAL A 74 -0.83 -9.81 51.28
C VAL A 74 -0.53 -10.50 49.94
N VAL A 75 0.02 -9.77 48.97
CA VAL A 75 0.38 -10.35 47.65
C VAL A 75 1.38 -11.50 47.82
N LYS A 76 2.42 -11.31 48.65
CA LYS A 76 3.46 -12.32 48.92
C LYS A 76 2.93 -13.61 49.57
N LYS A 77 1.67 -13.66 50.00
CA LYS A 77 1.03 -14.90 50.48
C LYS A 77 0.77 -15.89 49.36
N LEU A 78 0.70 -15.46 48.10
CA LEU A 78 0.65 -16.37 46.96
C LEU A 78 1.92 -16.19 46.13
N PRO A 79 2.73 -17.23 45.91
CA PRO A 79 3.88 -17.13 45.01
C PRO A 79 3.45 -16.88 43.55
N PRO A 80 4.33 -16.32 42.69
CA PRO A 80 3.99 -15.96 41.32
C PRO A 80 3.54 -17.14 40.46
N GLY A 81 4.14 -18.33 40.62
CA GLY A 81 3.79 -19.53 39.84
C GLY A 81 2.29 -19.88 39.94
N PRO A 82 1.77 -20.15 41.14
CA PRO A 82 0.33 -20.35 41.34
C PRO A 82 -0.55 -19.15 40.97
N ALA A 83 -0.06 -17.91 41.16
CA ALA A 83 -0.81 -16.71 40.81
C ALA A 83 -1.04 -16.61 39.28
N GLU A 84 -0.02 -16.91 38.48
CA GLU A 84 -0.08 -16.90 37.02
C GLU A 84 -0.84 -18.10 36.46
N GLU A 85 -0.57 -19.31 36.96
CA GLU A 85 -1.17 -20.56 36.50
C GLU A 85 -2.70 -20.55 36.67
N TYR A 86 -3.17 -20.06 37.83
CA TYR A 86 -4.59 -20.04 38.17
C TYR A 86 -5.26 -18.68 37.93
N LEU A 87 -4.53 -17.68 37.43
CA LEU A 87 -4.98 -16.30 37.28
C LEU A 87 -5.69 -15.83 38.55
N ALA A 88 -4.94 -15.82 39.64
CA ALA A 88 -5.44 -15.51 40.97
C ALA A 88 -4.47 -14.57 41.72
N ILE A 89 -5.02 -13.59 42.42
CA ILE A 89 -4.22 -12.68 43.25
C ILE A 89 -4.88 -12.42 44.61
N PRO A 90 -4.16 -12.61 45.74
CA PRO A 90 -4.67 -12.21 47.04
C PRO A 90 -4.80 -10.70 47.12
N PHE A 91 -5.93 -10.20 47.61
CA PHE A 91 -6.15 -8.76 47.75
C PHE A 91 -6.40 -8.32 49.20
N ARG A 92 -6.78 -9.25 50.10
CA ARG A 92 -7.00 -8.96 51.52
C ARG A 92 -6.73 -10.19 52.39
N HIS A 93 -6.16 -9.99 53.57
CA HIS A 93 -5.97 -11.03 54.57
C HIS A 93 -6.53 -10.54 55.92
N ASP A 94 -7.58 -11.22 56.41
CA ASP A 94 -8.17 -10.94 57.72
C ASP A 94 -7.50 -11.81 58.79
N ARG A 95 -6.59 -11.23 59.55
CA ARG A 95 -5.83 -11.94 60.59
C ARG A 95 -6.70 -12.33 61.81
N GLY A 96 -7.84 -11.66 62.02
CA GLY A 96 -8.76 -11.96 63.12
C GLY A 96 -9.67 -13.15 62.82
N ALA A 97 -10.14 -13.27 61.58
CA ALA A 97 -10.93 -14.40 61.11
C ALA A 97 -10.08 -15.56 60.53
N GLY A 98 -8.79 -15.31 60.25
CA GLY A 98 -7.89 -16.28 59.62
C GLY A 98 -8.20 -16.53 58.15
N GLU A 99 -8.81 -15.56 57.45
CA GLU A 99 -9.32 -15.71 56.08
C GLU A 99 -8.47 -14.95 55.05
N LEU A 100 -8.08 -15.62 53.96
CA LEU A 100 -7.41 -15.01 52.80
C LEU A 100 -8.42 -14.80 51.67
N HIS A 101 -8.62 -13.55 51.27
CA HIS A 101 -9.47 -13.18 50.15
C HIS A 101 -8.66 -13.10 48.87
N VAL A 102 -9.08 -13.86 47.86
CA VAL A 102 -8.35 -14.02 46.60
C VAL A 102 -9.28 -13.72 45.43
N ALA A 103 -8.84 -12.80 44.56
CA ALA A 103 -9.50 -12.52 43.29
C ALA A 103 -9.05 -13.55 42.25
N ILE A 104 -9.99 -14.17 41.52
CA ILE A 104 -9.69 -15.23 40.56
C ILE A 104 -10.54 -15.09 39.28
N ALA A 105 -9.95 -15.38 38.12
CA ALA A 105 -10.64 -15.29 36.84
C ALA A 105 -11.60 -16.47 36.57
N ASP A 106 -11.31 -17.64 37.16
CA ASP A 106 -12.13 -18.84 37.05
C ASP A 106 -12.30 -19.59 38.38
N PRO A 107 -13.35 -19.26 39.16
CA PRO A 107 -13.60 -19.88 40.46
C PRO A 107 -13.93 -21.37 40.42
N GLU A 108 -14.33 -21.90 39.26
CA GLU A 108 -14.74 -23.31 39.10
C GLU A 108 -13.57 -24.25 38.77
N ASN A 109 -12.36 -23.71 38.59
CA ASN A 109 -11.20 -24.56 38.37
C ASN A 109 -10.96 -25.47 39.60
N PRO A 110 -11.12 -26.81 39.47
CA PRO A 110 -11.13 -27.72 40.61
C PRO A 110 -9.77 -27.77 41.35
N ASN A 111 -8.69 -27.40 40.66
CA ASN A 111 -7.34 -27.41 41.21
C ASN A 111 -6.95 -26.07 41.85
N ALA A 112 -7.60 -24.96 41.47
CA ALA A 112 -7.21 -23.62 41.88
C ALA A 112 -7.32 -23.43 43.41
N LEU A 113 -8.46 -23.76 44.00
CA LEU A 113 -8.67 -23.58 45.45
C LEU A 113 -7.67 -24.41 46.28
N THR A 114 -7.43 -25.65 45.87
CA THR A 114 -6.49 -26.55 46.55
C THR A 114 -5.05 -26.06 46.42
N ALA A 115 -4.65 -25.60 45.23
CA ALA A 115 -3.33 -25.06 44.96
C ALA A 115 -3.09 -23.75 45.74
N ILE A 116 -4.06 -22.83 45.75
CA ILE A 116 -3.97 -21.55 46.47
C ILE A 116 -3.87 -21.79 47.98
N ARG A 117 -4.65 -22.72 48.55
CA ARG A 117 -4.55 -23.09 49.98
C ARG A 117 -3.19 -23.67 50.33
N ARG A 118 -2.68 -24.60 49.50
CA ARG A 118 -1.37 -25.22 49.71
C ARG A 118 -0.24 -24.21 49.60
N ALA A 119 -0.29 -23.33 48.60
CA ALA A 119 0.75 -22.35 48.35
C ALA A 119 0.76 -21.20 49.38
N SER A 120 -0.41 -20.79 49.86
CA SER A 120 -0.52 -19.72 50.87
C SER A 120 -0.35 -20.18 52.31
N GLY A 121 -0.50 -21.48 52.58
CA GLY A 121 -0.47 -22.04 53.93
C GLY A 121 -1.69 -21.66 54.78
N ILE A 122 -2.72 -21.05 54.19
CA ILE A 122 -3.94 -20.60 54.88
C ILE A 122 -5.11 -21.52 54.48
N PRO A 123 -5.79 -22.18 55.45
CA PRO A 123 -6.88 -23.11 55.13
C PRO A 123 -8.16 -22.40 54.68
N ASN A 124 -8.46 -21.23 55.26
CA ASN A 124 -9.68 -20.47 54.97
C ASN A 124 -9.41 -19.47 53.84
N VAL A 125 -9.63 -19.90 52.60
CA VAL A 125 -9.53 -19.06 51.39
C VAL A 125 -10.92 -18.74 50.88
N VAL A 126 -11.23 -17.45 50.73
CA VAL A 126 -12.49 -16.93 50.17
C VAL A 126 -12.22 -16.41 48.77
N LEU A 127 -12.85 -17.03 47.76
CA LEU A 127 -12.69 -16.64 46.37
C LEU A 127 -13.68 -15.53 45.99
N HIS A 128 -13.18 -14.56 45.23
CA HIS A 128 -13.97 -13.50 44.59
C HIS A 128 -13.68 -13.53 43.09
N VAL A 129 -14.71 -13.40 42.26
CA VAL A 129 -14.50 -13.34 40.80
C VAL A 129 -14.06 -11.93 40.40
N ALA A 130 -13.05 -11.84 39.54
CA ALA A 130 -12.63 -10.58 38.95
C ALA A 130 -12.32 -10.77 37.46
N THR A 131 -12.16 -9.67 36.74
CA THR A 131 -11.87 -9.73 35.30
C THR A 131 -10.43 -10.21 35.07
N GLU A 132 -10.26 -11.05 34.04
CA GLU A 132 -8.95 -11.60 33.68
C GLU A 132 -7.92 -10.49 33.41
N ALA A 133 -8.35 -9.42 32.71
CA ALA A 133 -7.49 -8.30 32.36
C ALA A 133 -6.87 -7.65 33.61
N MET A 134 -7.67 -7.43 34.64
CA MET A 134 -7.24 -6.73 35.85
C MET A 134 -6.41 -7.61 36.78
N ILE A 135 -6.70 -8.92 36.83
CA ILE A 135 -5.86 -9.86 37.57
C ILE A 135 -4.46 -9.94 36.94
N ARG A 136 -4.36 -10.04 35.61
CA ARG A 136 -3.08 -10.07 34.89
C ARG A 136 -2.27 -8.79 35.13
N ASP A 137 -2.94 -7.65 35.12
CA ASP A 137 -2.31 -6.36 35.40
C ASP A 137 -1.70 -6.31 36.80
N LYS A 138 -2.46 -6.68 37.83
CA LYS A 138 -1.96 -6.70 39.22
C LYS A 138 -0.84 -7.72 39.43
N ILE A 139 -0.90 -8.89 38.77
CA ILE A 139 0.19 -9.88 38.80
C ILE A 139 1.47 -9.29 38.17
N ALA A 140 1.36 -8.67 37.00
CA ALA A 140 2.50 -8.04 36.33
C ALA A 140 3.14 -6.94 37.20
N PHE A 141 2.30 -6.10 37.81
CA PHE A 141 2.74 -5.02 38.69
C PHE A 141 3.48 -5.53 39.93
N HIS A 142 2.86 -6.42 40.72
CA HIS A 142 3.41 -6.81 42.03
C HIS A 142 4.49 -7.90 41.98
N TYR A 143 4.48 -8.81 41.00
CA TYR A 143 5.49 -9.90 40.94
C TYR A 143 6.65 -9.62 39.99
N HIS A 144 6.42 -8.85 38.93
CA HIS A 144 7.44 -8.62 37.88
C HIS A 144 8.00 -7.21 37.85
N GLY A 145 7.49 -6.30 38.70
CA GLY A 145 7.90 -4.89 38.71
C GLY A 145 7.65 -4.17 37.38
N ARG A 146 6.91 -4.80 36.46
CA ARG A 146 6.52 -4.25 35.17
C ARG A 146 5.11 -3.72 35.33
N ARG A 147 4.92 -2.41 35.18
CA ARG A 147 3.62 -1.93 34.69
C ARG A 147 3.46 -2.50 33.29
N GLN A 148 2.75 -3.61 33.15
CA GLN A 148 1.93 -3.71 31.95
C GLN A 148 0.98 -2.53 32.06
N ASN A 149 0.95 -1.67 31.05
CA ASN A 149 -0.18 -0.77 30.94
C ASN A 149 -1.37 -1.75 30.79
N PRO A 150 -2.30 -1.87 31.76
CA PRO A 150 -3.54 -2.55 31.42
C PRO A 150 -4.04 -1.82 30.19
N ALA A 151 -4.68 -2.50 29.24
CA ALA A 151 -5.21 -1.84 28.05
C ALA A 151 -6.34 -0.81 28.37
N LEU A 152 -6.36 -0.23 29.58
CA LEU A 152 -7.42 0.53 30.22
C LEU A 152 -6.95 1.84 30.92
N SER A 153 -5.67 2.24 30.91
CA SER A 153 -5.23 3.56 31.45
C SER A 153 -4.75 4.60 30.43
N HIS A 154 -5.20 4.51 29.18
CA HIS A 154 -5.40 5.71 28.35
C HIS A 154 -6.90 5.89 28.08
N VAL A 155 -7.61 6.33 29.12
CA VAL A 155 -8.87 7.05 28.98
C VAL A 155 -8.50 8.53 28.90
N ILE A 156 -8.63 9.10 27.70
CA ILE A 156 -9.22 10.43 27.58
C ILE A 156 -10.69 10.21 27.90
N ASP A 157 -11.19 10.90 28.93
CA ASP A 157 -12.62 11.06 29.17
C ASP A 157 -13.21 11.82 27.99
N LEU A 158 -14.18 11.20 27.31
CA LEU A 158 -15.19 11.94 26.56
C LEU A 158 -16.47 11.86 27.38
N PRO A 159 -17.08 12.99 27.74
CA PRO A 159 -18.37 13.01 28.45
C PRO A 159 -19.44 12.24 27.67
N ASP A 160 -20.33 11.58 28.42
CA ASP A 160 -21.55 10.96 27.91
C ASP A 160 -22.35 11.92 27.00
N LEU A 161 -22.45 11.61 25.71
CA LEU A 161 -23.27 12.34 24.73
C LEU A 161 -24.49 11.53 24.25
N PHE A 162 -24.75 10.35 24.81
CA PHE A 162 -25.87 9.47 24.40
C PHE A 162 -26.66 8.87 25.58
N ALA A 163 -26.79 9.60 26.69
CA ALA A 163 -27.97 9.43 27.55
C ALA A 163 -29.10 10.27 26.96
N ASP A 164 -30.16 9.60 26.51
CA ASP A 164 -31.28 10.20 25.79
C ASP A 164 -31.96 11.32 26.58
N GLY A 165 -32.25 12.42 25.89
CA GLY A 165 -33.06 13.48 26.48
C GLY A 165 -33.32 14.69 25.59
N GLU A 166 -34.03 14.52 24.47
CA GLU A 166 -35.11 15.48 24.23
C GLU A 166 -36.41 14.91 24.79
N ASN A 167 -36.72 15.34 26.01
CA ASN A 167 -38.05 15.86 26.27
C ASN A 167 -37.87 17.12 27.12
N HIS A 168 -38.28 18.26 26.55
CA HIS A 168 -38.20 19.56 27.20
C HIS A 168 -38.94 19.59 28.55
N GLY A 169 -38.33 20.27 29.52
CA GLY A 169 -38.95 20.96 30.65
C GLY A 169 -38.09 22.20 30.99
N PRO A 170 -38.67 23.30 31.51
CA PRO A 170 -38.22 24.67 31.20
C PRO A 170 -36.97 25.15 31.94
N ALA A 171 -36.40 26.21 31.36
CA ALA A 171 -35.11 26.85 31.61
C ALA A 171 -34.87 27.44 33.01
N LEU A 172 -33.58 27.53 33.35
CA LEU A 172 -32.94 28.48 34.27
C LEU A 172 -31.58 28.90 33.63
N PRO A 173 -31.05 30.10 33.94
CA PRO A 173 -30.90 31.18 32.98
C PRO A 173 -29.51 31.36 32.35
N ASP A 174 -29.53 32.11 31.24
CA ASP A 174 -28.40 32.60 30.42
C ASP A 174 -27.17 33.04 31.21
N GLU A 175 -26.01 32.46 30.90
CA GLU A 175 -24.70 33.09 31.04
C GLU A 175 -23.75 32.66 29.89
N PRO A 176 -22.82 33.54 29.47
CA PRO A 176 -22.39 33.68 28.09
C PRO A 176 -21.29 32.69 27.66
N ALA A 177 -21.26 32.44 26.36
CA ALA A 177 -20.16 31.77 25.67
C ALA A 177 -18.88 32.62 25.77
N GLU A 178 -17.89 32.12 26.50
CA GLU A 178 -16.48 32.53 26.39
C GLU A 178 -15.74 31.35 25.75
N GLU A 179 -15.51 31.38 24.44
CA GLU A 179 -14.21 31.76 23.85
C GLU A 179 -13.03 31.01 24.48
N ASP A 180 -12.82 29.74 24.07
CA ASP A 180 -11.50 29.11 24.20
C ASP A 180 -10.61 29.63 23.06
N ALA A 181 -9.88 30.69 23.40
CA ALA A 181 -8.98 31.41 22.53
C ALA A 181 -7.75 30.56 22.18
N GLY A 182 -7.68 30.05 20.94
CA GLY A 182 -6.40 29.61 20.40
C GLY A 182 -6.35 28.62 19.23
N ALA A 183 -7.44 28.30 18.51
CA ALA A 183 -7.35 27.51 17.27
C ALA A 183 -7.78 28.35 16.06
N LYS A 184 -6.89 28.47 15.06
CA LYS A 184 -7.14 29.22 13.81
C LYS A 184 -8.36 28.65 13.07
N PRO A 185 -9.17 29.49 12.38
CA PRO A 185 -10.34 29.00 11.65
C PRO A 185 -9.87 28.28 10.39
N GLY A 186 -9.98 26.95 10.34
CA GLY A 186 -9.67 26.22 9.12
C GLY A 186 -10.83 26.17 8.14
N ALA A 187 -10.49 25.78 6.92
CA ALA A 187 -11.34 25.88 5.75
C ALA A 187 -12.67 25.11 5.95
N LYS A 188 -13.76 25.69 5.45
CA LYS A 188 -15.10 25.10 5.50
C LYS A 188 -15.34 24.25 4.26
N ILE A 189 -15.59 22.96 4.48
CA ILE A 189 -15.83 21.96 3.44
C ILE A 189 -17.28 21.48 3.56
N LEU A 190 -17.99 21.40 2.44
CA LEU A 190 -19.33 20.84 2.36
C LEU A 190 -19.28 19.50 1.62
N MET A 191 -19.76 18.44 2.24
CA MET A 191 -19.86 17.11 1.64
C MET A 191 -21.32 16.75 1.35
N PHE A 192 -21.60 16.34 0.12
CA PHE A 192 -22.90 15.88 -0.32
C PHE A 192 -22.88 14.35 -0.56
N THR A 193 -23.64 13.61 0.25
CA THR A 193 -23.74 12.14 0.17
C THR A 193 -25.05 11.63 0.76
N ARG A 194 -25.53 10.46 0.33
CA ARG A 194 -26.72 9.81 0.89
C ARG A 194 -26.43 9.02 2.17
N GLN A 195 -25.15 8.91 2.54
CA GLN A 195 -24.69 8.10 3.66
C GLN A 195 -24.80 8.87 4.99
N VAL A 196 -26.01 8.86 5.56
CA VAL A 196 -26.38 9.64 6.76
C VAL A 196 -25.48 9.38 7.98
N PHE A 197 -24.97 8.14 8.14
CA PHE A 197 -24.14 7.76 9.28
C PHE A 197 -22.81 8.55 9.39
N LEU A 198 -22.35 9.12 8.28
CA LEU A 198 -21.08 9.84 8.21
C LEU A 198 -21.14 11.23 8.85
N LYS A 199 -22.35 11.79 8.97
CA LYS A 199 -22.63 13.05 9.68
C LYS A 199 -22.15 13.02 11.13
N ASN A 200 -22.06 11.83 11.72
CA ASN A 200 -21.70 11.66 13.13
C ASN A 200 -20.24 11.23 13.32
N VAL A 201 -19.56 10.81 12.26
CA VAL A 201 -18.23 10.18 12.35
C VAL A 201 -17.13 11.07 11.77
N LEU A 202 -17.41 11.79 10.70
CA LEU A 202 -16.37 12.51 9.95
C LEU A 202 -16.15 13.96 10.36
N PRO A 203 -17.17 14.72 10.78
CA PRO A 203 -16.95 16.10 11.22
C PRO A 203 -15.93 16.17 12.35
N SER A 204 -16.00 15.26 13.32
CA SER A 204 -15.02 15.18 14.42
C SER A 204 -13.61 14.75 13.98
N VAL A 205 -13.47 14.05 12.85
CA VAL A 205 -12.16 13.70 12.26
C VAL A 205 -11.56 14.90 11.52
N PHE A 206 -12.39 15.70 10.84
CA PHE A 206 -11.94 16.87 10.09
C PHE A 206 -11.66 18.06 11.01
N GLU A 207 -12.50 18.24 12.03
CA GLU A 207 -12.32 19.29 13.05
C GLU A 207 -11.02 19.11 13.82
N ARG A 208 -10.57 17.86 14.02
CA ARG A 208 -9.25 17.53 14.59
C ARG A 208 -8.08 17.98 13.73
N GLU A 209 -8.25 18.02 12.40
CA GLU A 209 -7.29 18.55 11.44
C GLU A 209 -7.51 20.05 11.17
N GLY A 210 -8.35 20.71 11.99
CA GLY A 210 -8.69 22.13 11.90
C GLY A 210 -9.69 22.47 10.80
N LEU A 211 -10.20 21.50 10.03
CA LEU A 211 -11.13 21.71 8.94
C LEU A 211 -12.58 21.57 9.41
N ASN A 212 -13.46 22.45 8.96
CA ASN A 212 -14.86 22.41 9.37
C ASN A 212 -15.69 21.72 8.28
N LEU A 213 -16.07 20.47 8.52
CA LEU A 213 -16.81 19.63 7.57
C LEU A 213 -18.31 19.62 7.90
N SER A 214 -19.11 20.13 6.96
CA SER A 214 -20.57 20.05 6.97
C SER A 214 -21.03 18.96 6.01
N ILE A 215 -22.01 18.15 6.42
CA ILE A 215 -22.53 17.04 5.60
C ILE A 215 -24.01 17.29 5.30
N ALA A 216 -24.32 17.39 4.01
CA ALA A 216 -25.67 17.52 3.48
C ALA A 216 -26.11 16.21 2.81
N THR A 217 -27.38 15.88 2.97
CA THR A 217 -27.97 14.63 2.43
C THR A 217 -29.02 14.88 1.36
N SER A 218 -29.43 16.13 1.15
CA SER A 218 -30.38 16.55 0.13
C SER A 218 -29.94 17.85 -0.58
N PRO A 219 -30.39 18.12 -1.82
CA PRO A 219 -30.07 19.36 -2.53
C PRO A 219 -30.58 20.62 -1.82
N ALA A 220 -31.69 20.52 -1.07
CA ALA A 220 -32.23 21.62 -0.28
C ALA A 220 -31.28 22.00 0.88
N GLU A 221 -30.73 21.02 1.59
CA GLU A 221 -29.72 21.23 2.64
C GLU A 221 -28.41 21.80 2.09
N VAL A 222 -28.03 21.43 0.86
CA VAL A 222 -26.88 22.02 0.16
C VAL A 222 -27.12 23.51 -0.08
N ALA A 223 -28.31 23.87 -0.58
CA ALA A 223 -28.68 25.27 -0.82
C ALA A 223 -28.68 26.10 0.47
N GLU A 224 -29.26 25.56 1.54
CA GLU A 224 -29.33 26.18 2.86
C GLU A 224 -27.92 26.38 3.46
N SER A 225 -27.05 25.37 3.37
CA SER A 225 -25.68 25.42 3.89
C SER A 225 -24.81 26.46 3.16
N LEU A 226 -24.98 26.59 1.84
CA LEU A 226 -24.28 27.58 1.02
C LEU A 226 -24.79 29.01 1.25
N GLN A 227 -26.05 29.19 1.67
CA GLN A 227 -26.61 30.50 2.03
C GLN A 227 -26.26 30.90 3.47
N ALA A 228 -26.22 29.93 4.38
CA ALA A 228 -25.94 30.16 5.80
C ALA A 228 -24.47 30.53 6.07
N ALA A 229 -23.52 29.99 5.30
CA ALA A 229 -22.10 30.28 5.49
C ALA A 229 -21.29 30.18 4.19
N ARG A 230 -20.20 30.95 4.11
CA ARG A 230 -19.24 30.83 3.01
C ARG A 230 -18.51 29.49 3.10
N CYS A 231 -18.60 28.70 2.03
CA CYS A 231 -17.94 27.40 1.87
C CYS A 231 -16.73 27.55 0.94
N ASP A 232 -15.62 26.88 1.25
CA ASP A 232 -14.38 26.96 0.48
C ASP A 232 -14.28 25.86 -0.58
N ARG A 233 -14.83 24.66 -0.31
CA ARG A 233 -14.79 23.53 -1.25
C ARG A 233 -15.98 22.58 -1.07
N ILE A 234 -16.43 21.96 -2.16
CA ILE A 234 -17.52 20.98 -2.14
C ILE A 234 -16.99 19.59 -2.53
N LEU A 235 -17.32 18.59 -1.72
CA LEU A 235 -17.10 17.17 -2.02
C LEU A 235 -18.45 16.53 -2.29
N PHE A 236 -18.56 15.67 -3.30
CA PHE A 236 -19.78 14.91 -3.50
C PHE A 236 -19.49 13.47 -3.89
N SER A 237 -20.28 12.56 -3.34
CA SER A 237 -20.16 11.16 -3.68
C SER A 237 -20.68 10.91 -5.10
N GLU A 238 -20.06 9.97 -5.81
CA GLU A 238 -20.41 9.57 -7.17
C GLU A 238 -21.89 9.19 -7.28
N GLU A 239 -22.45 8.59 -6.23
CA GLU A 239 -23.87 8.24 -6.08
C GLU A 239 -24.86 9.43 -6.16
N VAL A 240 -24.39 10.67 -5.99
CA VAL A 240 -25.24 11.90 -6.07
C VAL A 240 -24.83 12.84 -7.21
N ARG A 241 -23.95 12.39 -8.13
CA ARG A 241 -23.43 13.22 -9.23
C ARG A 241 -24.53 13.90 -10.06
N GLN A 242 -25.52 13.13 -10.53
CA GLN A 242 -26.59 13.66 -11.39
C GLN A 242 -27.48 14.69 -10.69
N GLU A 243 -27.71 14.54 -9.38
CA GLU A 243 -28.47 15.51 -8.58
C GLU A 243 -27.67 16.79 -8.34
N PHE A 244 -26.37 16.66 -8.11
CA PHE A 244 -25.47 17.79 -7.95
C PHE A 244 -25.34 18.59 -9.26
N GLU A 245 -25.21 17.94 -10.42
CA GLU A 245 -25.17 18.59 -11.74
C GLU A 245 -26.48 19.30 -12.10
N ARG A 246 -27.63 18.72 -11.72
CA ARG A 246 -28.93 19.38 -11.90
C ARG A 246 -29.06 20.61 -11.00
N PHE A 247 -28.64 20.49 -9.75
CA PHE A 247 -28.60 21.60 -8.80
C PHE A 247 -27.72 22.76 -9.29
N THR A 248 -26.52 22.49 -9.82
CA THR A 248 -25.63 23.53 -10.36
C THR A 248 -26.20 24.20 -11.60
N THR A 249 -26.93 23.47 -12.45
CA THR A 249 -27.58 24.05 -13.65
C THR A 249 -28.75 24.97 -13.28
N GLU A 250 -29.54 24.61 -12.27
CA GLU A 250 -30.71 25.38 -11.83
C GLU A 250 -30.36 26.59 -10.96
N HIS A 251 -29.30 26.49 -10.14
CA HIS A 251 -28.93 27.50 -9.14
C HIS A 251 -27.61 28.24 -9.46
N GLY A 252 -26.84 27.80 -10.45
CA GLY A 252 -25.50 28.32 -10.78
C GLY A 252 -25.46 29.71 -11.40
N SER A 253 -26.59 30.26 -11.86
CA SER A 253 -26.66 31.67 -12.31
C SER A 253 -26.92 32.68 -11.18
N ARG A 254 -27.25 32.24 -9.97
CA ARG A 254 -27.62 33.11 -8.84
C ARG A 254 -26.60 33.11 -7.69
N THR A 255 -25.67 32.15 -7.64
CA THR A 255 -24.68 32.01 -6.56
C THR A 255 -23.35 31.51 -7.09
N VAL A 256 -22.22 32.10 -6.66
CA VAL A 256 -20.87 31.64 -7.04
C VAL A 256 -20.55 30.35 -6.28
N LEU A 257 -20.38 29.23 -6.99
CA LEU A 257 -20.11 27.92 -6.39
C LEU A 257 -18.59 27.69 -6.20
N PRO A 258 -18.16 27.16 -5.04
CA PRO A 258 -16.76 26.74 -4.82
C PRO A 258 -16.37 25.52 -5.67
N GLU A 259 -15.07 25.22 -5.73
CA GLU A 259 -14.53 24.06 -6.47
C GLU A 259 -15.13 22.74 -5.95
N ALA A 260 -15.67 21.93 -6.87
CA ALA A 260 -16.38 20.69 -6.54
C ALA A 260 -15.59 19.46 -6.99
N THR A 261 -15.46 18.45 -6.12
CA THR A 261 -14.70 17.23 -6.40
C THR A 261 -15.55 15.98 -6.12
N SER A 262 -15.60 15.04 -7.08
CA SER A 262 -16.36 13.79 -6.95
C SER A 262 -15.51 12.64 -6.42
N PHE A 263 -16.09 11.77 -5.58
CA PHE A 263 -15.41 10.58 -5.02
C PHE A 263 -16.35 9.37 -5.01
N ARG A 264 -15.87 8.12 -5.03
CA ARG A 264 -16.76 6.94 -5.17
C ARG A 264 -17.41 6.42 -3.89
N THR A 265 -16.71 6.44 -2.75
CA THR A 265 -17.29 6.16 -1.42
C THR A 265 -16.67 7.14 -0.43
N VAL A 266 -17.30 7.45 0.71
CA VAL A 266 -16.66 8.41 1.63
C VAL A 266 -15.44 7.81 2.32
N GLY A 267 -15.43 6.49 2.57
CA GLY A 267 -14.19 5.78 2.88
C GLY A 267 -13.14 5.94 1.77
N SER A 268 -13.55 6.20 0.53
CA SER A 268 -12.64 6.64 -0.52
C SER A 268 -12.32 8.14 -0.41
N ALA A 269 -13.26 9.04 -0.24
CA ALA A 269 -12.93 10.44 0.04
C ALA A 269 -11.97 10.62 1.24
N LEU A 270 -11.94 9.64 2.16
CA LEU A 270 -11.08 9.56 3.33
C LEU A 270 -9.86 8.63 3.20
N LEU A 271 -9.85 7.68 2.26
CA LEU A 271 -8.77 6.67 2.04
C LEU A 271 -8.38 6.43 0.56
N GLU A 272 -9.13 6.97 -0.39
CA GLU A 272 -9.56 6.37 -1.66
C GLU A 272 -9.96 4.87 -1.73
N SER A 273 -9.96 4.06 -0.63
CA SER A 273 -10.94 2.98 -0.25
C SER A 273 -10.52 2.10 0.96
N PRO A 274 -11.37 1.26 1.60
CA PRO A 274 -10.99 0.38 2.72
C PRO A 274 -10.14 -0.79 2.21
N VAL A 275 -8.84 -0.61 2.33
CA VAL A 275 -7.82 -1.32 1.59
C VAL A 275 -7.65 -2.78 2.11
N PRO A 276 -7.56 -3.84 1.23
CA PRO A 276 -7.14 -5.19 1.62
C PRO A 276 -5.80 -5.17 2.38
N TYR A 277 -5.56 -6.09 3.33
CA TYR A 277 -4.34 -6.10 4.15
C TYR A 277 -3.06 -5.92 3.31
N ASP A 278 -2.97 -6.59 2.16
CA ASP A 278 -1.81 -6.46 1.27
C ASP A 278 -1.63 -5.02 0.79
N ASN A 279 -2.68 -4.38 0.32
CA ASN A 279 -2.60 -3.02 -0.16
C ASN A 279 -2.34 -2.02 1.00
N MET A 280 -2.87 -2.26 2.21
CA MET A 280 -2.57 -1.42 3.40
C MET A 280 -1.10 -1.57 3.79
N PHE A 281 -0.60 -2.79 3.70
CA PHE A 281 0.79 -3.11 3.97
C PHE A 281 1.71 -2.46 2.94
N GLU A 282 1.38 -2.51 1.65
CA GLU A 282 2.15 -1.80 0.61
C GLU A 282 2.11 -0.28 0.79
N CYS A 283 0.98 0.31 1.21
CA CYS A 283 0.92 1.73 1.56
C CYS A 283 1.81 2.07 2.76
N LEU A 284 1.80 1.24 3.80
CA LEU A 284 2.66 1.41 4.96
C LEU A 284 4.14 1.28 4.56
N LEU A 285 4.46 0.30 3.72
CA LEU A 285 5.79 0.06 3.19
C LEU A 285 6.30 1.28 2.39
N ALA A 286 5.46 1.85 1.53
CA ALA A 286 5.74 3.07 0.78
C ALA A 286 5.95 4.28 1.70
N ALA A 287 5.16 4.43 2.76
CA ALA A 287 5.32 5.49 3.74
C ALA A 287 6.64 5.38 4.52
N VAL A 288 6.99 4.17 4.99
CA VAL A 288 8.27 3.90 5.68
C VAL A 288 9.45 4.19 4.76
N ARG A 289 9.36 3.76 3.50
CA ARG A 289 10.35 4.06 2.47
C ARG A 289 10.50 5.57 2.26
N TYR A 290 9.41 6.32 2.11
CA TYR A 290 9.47 7.77 1.94
C TYR A 290 10.20 8.46 3.11
N ILE A 291 9.92 8.03 4.34
CA ILE A 291 10.63 8.52 5.54
C ILE A 291 12.12 8.12 5.51
N ALA A 292 12.49 6.98 4.91
CA ALA A 292 13.88 6.61 4.71
C ALA A 292 14.57 7.43 3.60
N ASP A 293 13.92 7.61 2.46
CA ASP A 293 14.46 8.33 1.30
C ASP A 293 14.69 9.82 1.62
N THR A 294 13.84 10.47 2.41
CA THR A 294 14.05 11.85 2.90
C THR A 294 15.30 12.02 3.77
N ARG A 295 15.80 10.92 4.36
CA ARG A 295 17.07 10.91 5.12
C ARG A 295 18.28 10.60 4.22
N THR A 296 18.05 10.31 2.93
CA THR A 296 19.10 10.00 1.96
C THR A 296 19.42 11.26 1.15
N PRO A 297 20.65 11.79 1.22
CA PRO A 297 21.00 13.06 0.55
C PRO A 297 21.04 12.96 -0.99
N ASP A 298 21.03 11.75 -1.55
CA ASP A 298 21.09 11.49 -2.99
C ASP A 298 20.12 10.36 -3.38
N PRO A 299 19.00 10.67 -4.07
CA PRO A 299 17.99 9.69 -4.49
C PRO A 299 18.56 8.58 -5.38
N SER A 300 19.66 8.84 -6.10
CA SER A 300 20.35 7.81 -6.89
C SER A 300 20.99 6.72 -6.02
N ARG A 301 21.00 6.88 -4.69
CA ARG A 301 21.55 5.93 -3.70
C ARG A 301 20.50 5.04 -3.01
N SER A 302 19.19 5.19 -3.29
CA SER A 302 18.12 4.31 -2.77
C SER A 302 18.33 2.81 -3.09
N PRO A 303 18.28 1.88 -2.12
CA PRO A 303 18.30 0.43 -2.38
C PRO A 303 17.27 -0.06 -3.42
N PRO A 304 17.50 -1.22 -4.08
CA PRO A 304 16.50 -1.88 -4.92
C PRO A 304 15.45 -2.58 -4.04
N TYR A 305 14.64 -1.78 -3.34
CA TYR A 305 13.71 -2.24 -2.31
C TYR A 305 12.71 -3.27 -2.83
N ALA A 306 12.23 -3.14 -4.08
CA ALA A 306 11.36 -4.13 -4.70
C ALA A 306 11.99 -5.53 -4.78
N LEU A 307 13.27 -5.62 -5.19
CA LEU A 307 14.01 -6.89 -5.24
C LEU A 307 14.27 -7.45 -3.83
N ILE A 308 14.63 -6.57 -2.89
CA ILE A 308 14.86 -6.94 -1.49
C ILE A 308 13.58 -7.50 -0.86
N SER A 309 12.43 -6.82 -1.04
CA SER A 309 11.11 -7.27 -0.58
C SER A 309 10.74 -8.65 -1.13
N LYS A 310 10.96 -8.85 -2.43
CA LYS A 310 10.68 -10.12 -3.10
C LYS A 310 11.51 -11.25 -2.51
N GLU A 311 12.82 -11.05 -2.37
CA GLU A 311 13.71 -12.07 -1.84
C GLU A 311 13.46 -12.36 -0.36
N ILE A 312 13.19 -11.34 0.45
CA ILE A 312 12.74 -11.51 1.84
C ILE A 312 11.49 -12.39 1.91
N THR A 313 10.53 -12.15 1.00
CA THR A 313 9.28 -12.92 0.96
C THR A 313 9.52 -14.38 0.56
N GLU A 314 10.32 -14.62 -0.47
CA GLU A 314 10.62 -15.96 -0.97
C GLU A 314 11.44 -16.78 0.04
N VAL A 315 12.54 -16.21 0.53
CA VAL A 315 13.43 -16.85 1.51
C VAL A 315 12.74 -17.00 2.86
N GLY A 316 11.98 -15.98 3.30
CA GLY A 316 11.23 -16.02 4.55
C GLY A 316 10.24 -17.19 4.58
N ARG A 317 9.53 -17.42 3.47
CA ARG A 317 8.62 -18.59 3.34
C ARG A 317 9.38 -19.91 3.36
N SER A 318 10.53 -19.99 2.68
CA SER A 318 11.30 -21.24 2.60
C SER A 318 11.96 -21.64 3.92
N VAL A 319 12.24 -20.68 4.81
CA VAL A 319 12.73 -20.93 6.18
C VAL A 319 11.61 -21.03 7.22
N GLY A 320 10.34 -20.90 6.82
CA GLY A 320 9.17 -21.12 7.68
C GLY A 320 8.72 -19.91 8.52
N LEU A 321 9.12 -18.68 8.17
CA LEU A 321 8.61 -17.47 8.84
C LEU A 321 7.11 -17.28 8.55
N GLY A 322 6.38 -16.82 9.56
CA GLY A 322 4.98 -16.45 9.41
C GLY A 322 4.80 -15.20 8.54
N ARG A 323 3.64 -15.06 7.88
CA ARG A 323 3.33 -13.91 7.01
C ARG A 323 3.57 -12.56 7.69
N VAL A 324 3.13 -12.39 8.94
CA VAL A 324 3.29 -11.15 9.69
C VAL A 324 4.78 -10.86 9.98
N ALA A 325 5.60 -11.88 10.22
CA ALA A 325 7.03 -11.70 10.42
C ALA A 325 7.76 -11.34 9.12
N ILE A 326 7.36 -11.94 7.99
CA ILE A 326 7.86 -11.58 6.65
C ILE A 326 7.54 -10.12 6.34
N ASP A 327 6.28 -9.72 6.56
CA ASP A 327 5.82 -8.34 6.37
C ASP A 327 6.58 -7.38 7.30
N GLY A 328 6.77 -7.75 8.56
CA GLY A 328 7.61 -6.99 9.49
C GLY A 328 9.06 -6.84 9.00
N LEU A 329 9.63 -7.92 8.46
CA LEU A 329 11.00 -7.90 7.91
C LEU A 329 11.12 -6.99 6.69
N ARG A 330 10.09 -6.94 5.84
CA ARG A 330 10.00 -5.98 4.72
C ARG A 330 9.98 -4.54 5.24
N LEU A 331 9.19 -4.22 6.27
CA LEU A 331 9.17 -2.88 6.88
C LEU A 331 10.55 -2.49 7.45
N VAL A 332 11.20 -3.39 8.17
CA VAL A 332 12.56 -3.17 8.66
C VAL A 332 13.51 -2.90 7.49
N ALA A 333 13.47 -3.72 6.44
CA ALA A 333 14.29 -3.52 5.25
C ALA A 333 14.10 -2.14 4.61
N HIS A 334 12.87 -1.64 4.52
CA HIS A 334 12.55 -0.34 3.92
C HIS A 334 12.92 0.85 4.82
N SER A 335 13.12 0.63 6.12
CA SER A 335 13.60 1.64 7.05
C SER A 335 15.13 1.84 7.01
N LEU A 336 15.86 0.88 6.44
CA LEU A 336 17.32 0.87 6.38
C LEU A 336 17.85 1.68 5.19
N ILE A 337 18.97 2.38 5.40
CA ILE A 337 19.63 3.22 4.40
C ILE A 337 21.08 2.76 4.23
N PRO A 338 21.62 2.69 3.00
CA PRO A 338 23.01 2.37 2.77
C PRO A 338 23.94 3.49 3.27
N GLN A 339 25.08 3.12 3.86
CA GLN A 339 26.12 4.08 4.27
C GLN A 339 26.70 4.84 3.06
N ASN A 340 27.13 6.09 3.29
CA ASN A 340 27.81 6.92 2.30
C ASN A 340 29.17 6.29 1.95
N ASP A 341 29.33 5.82 0.72
CA ASP A 341 30.65 5.70 0.12
C ASP A 341 31.16 7.13 -0.15
N SER A 342 32.11 7.63 0.66
CA SER A 342 33.02 8.69 0.21
C SER A 342 34.30 8.02 -0.34
N PRO A 343 34.87 8.53 -1.44
CA PRO A 343 35.68 7.75 -2.36
C PRO A 343 37.19 7.88 -2.10
N GLU A 344 37.95 6.98 -2.75
CA GLU A 344 39.39 7.06 -3.00
C GLU A 344 40.36 6.78 -1.84
N GLY A 345 40.99 5.61 -1.93
CA GLY A 345 42.27 5.33 -1.27
C GLY A 345 42.25 4.13 -0.32
N ALA A 346 43.10 3.16 -0.67
CA ALA A 346 43.66 2.09 0.16
C ALA A 346 43.10 0.68 -0.07
N SER A 347 44.02 -0.19 -0.48
CA SER A 347 43.88 -1.59 -0.86
C SER A 347 43.52 -2.55 0.28
N ASP A 348 42.87 -2.06 1.35
CA ASP A 348 42.47 -2.85 2.53
C ASP A 348 40.94 -2.92 2.72
N ALA A 349 40.19 -2.47 1.72
CA ALA A 349 38.75 -2.18 1.78
C ALA A 349 37.81 -3.38 2.02
N VAL A 350 38.26 -4.63 1.94
CA VAL A 350 37.36 -5.80 2.10
C VAL A 350 37.06 -6.08 3.57
N ARG A 351 38.01 -5.83 4.48
CA ARG A 351 37.81 -6.02 5.93
C ARG A 351 36.97 -4.91 6.55
N THR A 352 37.16 -3.66 6.12
CA THR A 352 36.38 -2.49 6.58
C THR A 352 34.95 -2.42 6.00
N ARG A 353 34.63 -3.18 4.95
CA ARG A 353 33.27 -3.24 4.35
C ARG A 353 32.28 -4.08 5.15
N HIS A 354 32.74 -5.08 5.91
CA HIS A 354 31.84 -5.93 6.71
C HIS A 354 31.31 -5.21 7.96
N ALA A 355 32.10 -4.29 8.54
CA ALA A 355 31.77 -3.60 9.79
C ALA A 355 30.63 -2.55 9.65
N ASN A 356 30.28 -2.14 8.43
CA ASN A 356 29.29 -1.09 8.16
C ASN A 356 28.20 -1.56 7.17
N LEU A 357 27.77 -2.82 7.28
CA LEU A 357 26.76 -3.44 6.38
C LEU A 357 25.43 -2.68 6.39
N PHE A 358 25.05 -2.17 7.56
CA PHE A 358 23.91 -1.29 7.79
C PHE A 358 24.47 -0.08 8.53
N GLY A 359 24.03 1.12 8.18
CA GLY A 359 24.59 2.33 8.78
C GLY A 359 24.22 2.56 10.24
N ASP A 360 23.90 3.80 10.57
CA ASP A 360 23.32 4.12 11.88
C ASP A 360 21.95 3.43 12.05
N LEU A 361 21.93 2.35 12.83
CA LEU A 361 20.73 1.58 13.16
C LEU A 361 19.87 2.23 14.25
N GLU A 362 20.28 3.35 14.87
CA GLU A 362 19.45 4.08 15.84
C GLU A 362 18.24 4.73 15.16
N LYS A 363 18.45 5.37 13.99
CA LYS A 363 17.35 6.06 13.29
C LYS A 363 16.28 5.10 12.76
N PRO A 364 16.62 3.97 12.09
CA PRO A 364 15.64 2.94 11.76
C PRO A 364 14.91 2.41 13.00
N LEU A 365 15.62 2.20 14.12
CA LEU A 365 15.02 1.74 15.38
C LEU A 365 13.99 2.74 15.94
N GLU A 366 14.27 4.04 15.87
CA GLU A 366 13.34 5.08 16.27
C GLU A 366 12.07 5.08 15.40
N ILE A 367 12.23 4.96 14.08
CA ILE A 367 11.10 4.92 13.14
C ILE A 367 10.19 3.72 13.44
N VAL A 368 10.76 2.51 13.53
CA VAL A 368 9.93 1.30 13.66
C VAL A 368 9.20 1.20 15.01
N LYS A 369 9.72 1.83 16.07
CA LYS A 369 9.05 1.92 17.38
C LYS A 369 7.69 2.65 17.30
N HIS A 370 7.54 3.56 16.34
CA HIS A 370 6.32 4.36 16.18
C HIS A 370 5.31 3.75 15.17
N ILE A 371 5.68 2.69 14.44
CA ILE A 371 4.81 2.07 13.42
C ILE A 371 3.65 1.26 14.04
N GLY A 372 3.80 0.77 15.28
CA GLY A 372 2.76 0.00 15.96
C GLY A 372 2.39 -1.33 15.26
N PHE A 373 3.36 -1.97 14.60
CA PHE A 373 3.15 -3.21 13.85
C PHE A 373 3.00 -4.44 14.78
N PRO A 374 2.20 -5.48 14.43
CA PRO A 374 1.93 -6.61 15.32
C PRO A 374 3.14 -7.51 15.63
N TRP A 375 4.16 -7.50 14.76
CA TRP A 375 5.42 -8.20 14.96
C TRP A 375 6.49 -7.21 15.46
N ASP A 376 7.33 -7.64 16.39
CA ASP A 376 8.28 -6.75 17.08
C ASP A 376 9.45 -6.34 16.17
N LEU A 377 9.22 -5.26 15.41
CA LEU A 377 10.20 -4.66 14.50
C LEU A 377 11.47 -4.21 15.25
N ALA A 378 11.32 -3.70 16.48
CA ALA A 378 12.43 -3.21 17.26
C ALA A 378 13.33 -4.36 17.75
N ALA A 379 12.74 -5.48 18.18
CA ALA A 379 13.48 -6.68 18.51
C ALA A 379 14.25 -7.23 17.30
N CYS A 380 13.69 -7.16 16.09
CA CYS A 380 14.40 -7.55 14.87
C CYS A 380 15.62 -6.67 14.58
N ILE A 381 15.50 -5.34 14.73
CA ILE A 381 16.64 -4.44 14.54
C ILE A 381 17.71 -4.68 15.60
N ASN A 382 17.32 -4.96 16.85
CA ASN A 382 18.29 -5.31 17.89
C ASN A 382 18.98 -6.64 17.61
N ALA A 383 18.25 -7.67 17.17
CA ALA A 383 18.84 -8.93 16.73
C ALA A 383 19.80 -8.72 15.55
N LEU A 384 19.49 -7.79 14.63
CA LEU A 384 20.40 -7.40 13.56
C LEU A 384 21.67 -6.72 14.12
N LYS A 385 21.54 -5.81 15.11
CA LYS A 385 22.69 -5.21 15.81
C LYS A 385 23.56 -6.28 16.46
N ASP A 386 22.96 -7.30 17.08
CA ASP A 386 23.69 -8.39 17.72
C ASP A 386 24.48 -9.21 16.69
N VAL A 387 23.85 -9.60 15.57
CA VAL A 387 24.52 -10.28 14.44
C VAL A 387 25.71 -9.48 13.94
N LEU A 388 25.57 -8.15 13.79
CA LEU A 388 26.64 -7.27 13.32
C LEU A 388 27.76 -7.08 14.35
N SER A 389 27.42 -6.95 15.62
CA SER A 389 28.40 -6.80 16.71
C SER A 389 29.23 -8.07 16.95
N GLY A 390 28.69 -9.23 16.60
CA GLY A 390 29.39 -10.52 16.62
C GLY A 390 30.41 -10.71 15.48
N ILE A 391 30.43 -9.83 14.46
CA ILE A 391 31.34 -9.93 13.30
C ILE A 391 32.81 -9.69 13.71
N ASP A 392 33.06 -8.90 14.76
CA ASP A 392 34.40 -8.63 15.30
C ASP A 392 34.92 -9.73 16.26
N GLY A 393 34.11 -10.77 16.53
CA GLY A 393 34.43 -11.91 17.39
C GLY A 393 34.39 -13.27 16.67
N ALA A 394 34.89 -14.32 17.33
CA ALA A 394 34.73 -15.69 16.83
C ALA A 394 33.23 -16.07 16.76
N PRO A 395 32.75 -16.74 15.70
CA PRO A 395 31.33 -17.01 15.50
C PRO A 395 30.79 -17.85 16.67
N GLY A 396 29.89 -17.26 17.45
CA GLY A 396 29.10 -17.99 18.44
C GLY A 396 27.99 -18.78 17.76
N PRO A 397 27.57 -19.94 18.30
CA PRO A 397 26.45 -20.68 17.75
C PRO A 397 25.16 -19.84 17.88
N MET A 398 24.59 -19.45 16.74
CA MET A 398 23.29 -18.78 16.71
C MET A 398 22.20 -19.82 17.02
N GLU A 399 21.40 -19.59 18.06
CA GLU A 399 20.34 -20.53 18.46
C GLU A 399 19.32 -20.73 17.33
N GLU A 400 19.26 -21.94 16.77
CA GLU A 400 18.41 -22.28 15.61
C GLU A 400 16.89 -22.32 15.91
N LYS A 401 16.47 -22.13 17.16
CA LYS A 401 15.09 -22.42 17.60
C LYS A 401 14.16 -21.21 17.73
N THR A 402 14.65 -19.99 17.47
CA THR A 402 13.87 -18.76 17.68
C THR A 402 13.66 -18.01 16.36
N GLU A 403 12.46 -17.47 16.16
CA GLU A 403 12.02 -16.80 14.91
C GLU A 403 12.84 -15.53 14.58
N LEU A 404 13.27 -14.77 15.59
CA LEU A 404 13.98 -13.49 15.45
C LEU A 404 15.41 -13.63 14.86
N PRO A 405 16.28 -14.54 15.36
CA PRO A 405 17.59 -14.80 14.74
C PRO A 405 17.51 -15.23 13.28
N ILE A 406 16.49 -16.03 12.93
CA ILE A 406 16.25 -16.45 11.55
C ILE A 406 15.89 -15.24 10.68
N ALA A 407 14.97 -14.39 11.14
CA ALA A 407 14.56 -13.18 10.43
C ALA A 407 15.74 -12.19 10.24
N ALA A 408 16.53 -11.94 11.29
CA ALA A 408 17.71 -11.10 11.22
C ALA A 408 18.77 -11.66 10.23
N GLY A 409 18.94 -12.99 10.22
CA GLY A 409 19.81 -13.66 9.26
C GLY A 409 19.37 -13.52 7.80
N VAL A 410 18.07 -13.68 7.53
CA VAL A 410 17.48 -13.44 6.20
C VAL A 410 17.76 -12.02 5.74
N LEU A 411 17.47 -11.02 6.58
CA LEU A 411 17.70 -9.61 6.25
C LEU A 411 19.18 -9.31 6.00
N SER A 412 20.07 -9.87 6.82
CA SER A 412 21.53 -9.71 6.70
C SER A 412 22.04 -10.23 5.36
N LEU A 413 21.63 -11.43 4.93
CA LEU A 413 22.06 -12.02 3.66
C LEU A 413 21.51 -11.27 2.45
N VAL A 414 20.21 -10.93 2.46
CA VAL A 414 19.59 -10.19 1.35
C VAL A 414 20.24 -8.82 1.21
N TRP A 415 20.49 -8.13 2.33
CA TRP A 415 21.16 -6.84 2.29
C TRP A 415 22.61 -6.94 1.83
N TYR A 416 23.36 -7.93 2.30
CA TYR A 416 24.73 -8.23 1.87
C TYR A 416 24.81 -8.41 0.35
N ARG A 417 23.91 -9.19 -0.23
CA ARG A 417 23.84 -9.40 -1.68
C ARG A 417 23.63 -8.09 -2.44
N HIS A 418 22.63 -7.31 -2.06
CA HIS A 418 22.23 -6.13 -2.85
C HIS A 418 23.15 -4.92 -2.67
N HIS A 419 23.93 -4.86 -1.59
CA HIS A 419 24.75 -3.70 -1.24
C HIS A 419 26.26 -3.95 -1.26
N ILE A 420 26.73 -5.16 -0.95
CA ILE A 420 28.16 -5.50 -0.96
C ILE A 420 28.55 -6.22 -2.25
N LEU A 421 27.74 -7.17 -2.73
CA LEU A 421 28.03 -7.98 -3.92
C LEU A 421 27.60 -7.31 -5.24
N ARG A 422 27.76 -5.98 -5.35
CA ARG A 422 27.26 -5.15 -6.48
C ARG A 422 27.79 -5.56 -7.86
N SER A 423 28.90 -6.29 -7.95
CA SER A 423 29.64 -6.56 -9.20
C SER A 423 29.37 -7.93 -9.83
N LEU A 424 28.66 -8.83 -9.15
CA LEU A 424 28.31 -10.15 -9.71
C LEU A 424 27.06 -9.98 -10.59
N ARG A 425 27.31 -9.65 -11.86
CA ARG A 425 26.28 -9.40 -12.89
C ARG A 425 25.47 -10.67 -13.06
N GLY A 426 24.22 -10.69 -12.62
CA GLY A 426 23.35 -11.89 -12.63
C GLY A 426 22.90 -12.34 -14.02
N GLY A 427 23.82 -12.52 -14.97
CA GLY A 427 23.54 -12.91 -16.36
C GLY A 427 24.34 -14.11 -16.86
N SER A 428 25.47 -14.47 -16.25
CA SER A 428 26.24 -15.67 -16.62
C SER A 428 26.14 -16.76 -15.56
N ARG A 429 26.13 -18.03 -16.00
CA ARG A 429 26.15 -19.20 -15.11
C ARG A 429 27.34 -19.18 -14.14
N GLY A 430 28.48 -18.59 -14.56
CA GLY A 430 29.66 -18.42 -13.71
C GLY A 430 29.51 -17.38 -12.59
N ASP A 431 28.69 -16.33 -12.81
CA ASP A 431 28.43 -15.30 -11.79
C ASP A 431 27.52 -15.83 -10.67
N LEU A 432 26.59 -16.73 -11.02
CA LEU A 432 25.72 -17.39 -10.05
C LEU A 432 26.52 -18.34 -9.13
N ASP A 433 27.46 -19.10 -9.67
CA ASP A 433 28.30 -20.01 -8.87
C ASP A 433 29.26 -19.24 -7.96
N ALA A 434 29.81 -18.11 -8.42
CA ALA A 434 30.59 -17.20 -7.59
C ALA A 434 29.73 -16.60 -6.45
N LEU A 435 28.50 -16.17 -6.75
CA LEU A 435 27.56 -15.65 -5.76
C LEU A 435 27.21 -16.69 -4.69
N LYS A 436 26.94 -17.94 -5.09
CA LYS A 436 26.66 -19.04 -4.16
C LYS A 436 27.84 -19.32 -3.25
N SER A 437 29.06 -19.37 -3.80
CA SER A 437 30.28 -19.59 -3.02
C SER A 437 30.46 -18.50 -1.95
N GLU A 438 30.21 -17.25 -2.33
CA GLU A 438 30.34 -16.11 -1.42
C GLU A 438 29.26 -16.12 -0.33
N LEU A 439 28.00 -16.45 -0.66
CA LEU A 439 26.94 -16.59 0.35
C LEU A 439 27.24 -17.71 1.35
N ARG A 440 27.79 -18.85 0.90
CA ARG A 440 28.21 -19.95 1.78
C ARG A 440 29.34 -19.55 2.73
N HIS A 441 30.26 -18.70 2.28
CA HIS A 441 31.34 -18.19 3.13
C HIS A 441 30.82 -17.32 4.30
N GLN A 442 29.63 -16.75 4.18
CA GLN A 442 28.98 -15.95 5.23
C GLN A 442 28.11 -16.78 6.19
N ALA A 443 28.03 -18.10 6.01
CA ALA A 443 27.30 -18.99 6.91
C ALA A 443 27.91 -18.99 8.32
N GLY A 444 27.06 -18.90 9.34
CA GLY A 444 27.45 -18.78 10.75
C GLY A 444 27.94 -17.40 11.17
N ARG A 445 28.15 -16.47 10.22
CA ARG A 445 28.46 -15.05 10.51
C ARG A 445 27.25 -14.15 10.33
N LEU A 446 26.69 -14.12 9.12
CA LEU A 446 25.54 -13.26 8.81
C LEU A 446 24.20 -13.97 9.02
N ALA A 447 24.17 -15.29 8.96
CA ALA A 447 22.95 -16.09 9.12
C ALA A 447 23.28 -17.55 9.45
N PRO A 448 22.31 -18.32 10.00
CA PRO A 448 22.47 -19.76 10.18
C PRO A 448 22.67 -20.47 8.84
N SER A 449 23.42 -21.59 8.84
CA SER A 449 23.67 -22.38 7.63
C SER A 449 22.37 -22.85 6.95
N SER A 450 21.33 -23.14 7.74
CA SER A 450 20.01 -23.50 7.24
C SER A 450 19.36 -22.38 6.41
N VAL A 451 19.51 -21.12 6.83
CA VAL A 451 19.01 -19.94 6.11
C VAL A 451 19.81 -19.68 4.84
N VAL A 452 21.14 -19.82 4.90
CA VAL A 452 22.02 -19.65 3.73
C VAL A 452 21.69 -20.65 2.63
N GLU A 453 21.59 -21.95 2.96
CA GLU A 453 21.26 -22.97 1.96
C GLU A 453 19.83 -22.80 1.42
N SER A 454 18.89 -22.36 2.27
CA SER A 454 17.54 -22.02 1.83
C SER A 454 17.51 -20.83 0.86
N TYR A 455 18.36 -19.82 1.10
CA TYR A 455 18.50 -18.68 0.19
C TYR A 455 19.11 -19.12 -1.15
N ILE A 456 20.19 -19.90 -1.12
CA ILE A 456 20.82 -20.44 -2.35
C ILE A 456 19.82 -21.27 -3.15
N ARG A 457 19.04 -22.13 -2.51
CA ARG A 457 18.00 -22.91 -3.18
C ARG A 457 16.92 -22.02 -3.81
N THR A 458 16.54 -20.95 -3.11
CA THR A 458 15.57 -19.96 -3.62
C THR A 458 16.14 -19.22 -4.83
N LEU A 459 17.44 -18.90 -4.82
CA LEU A 459 18.14 -18.33 -5.97
C LEU A 459 18.18 -19.29 -7.14
N GLU A 460 18.44 -20.57 -6.90
CA GLU A 460 18.42 -21.60 -7.96
C GLU A 460 17.03 -21.77 -8.58
N LEU A 461 15.97 -21.69 -7.78
CA LEU A 461 14.58 -21.78 -8.26
C LEU A 461 14.14 -20.50 -8.97
N SER A 462 14.63 -19.34 -8.54
CA SER A 462 14.29 -18.03 -9.11
C SER A 462 15.11 -17.69 -10.36
N ASP A 463 16.36 -18.15 -10.40
CA ASP A 463 17.34 -18.00 -11.48
C ASP A 463 17.54 -19.31 -12.27
N LEU A 464 16.57 -20.24 -12.26
CA LEU A 464 16.42 -21.21 -13.35
C LEU A 464 16.49 -20.41 -14.65
N PRO A 465 17.35 -20.77 -15.63
CA PRO A 465 17.64 -19.96 -16.81
C PRO A 465 16.44 -19.96 -17.77
N ALA A 466 15.33 -19.35 -17.37
CA ALA A 466 14.44 -18.68 -18.30
C ALA A 466 15.17 -17.40 -18.68
N GLY A 467 15.57 -17.29 -19.95
CA GLY A 467 16.41 -16.22 -20.47
C GLY A 467 15.96 -14.83 -20.03
N THR A 468 16.91 -13.90 -20.01
CA THR A 468 16.70 -12.45 -19.85
C THR A 468 15.58 -11.91 -20.74
N ASP A 469 15.19 -12.65 -21.78
CA ASP A 469 14.15 -12.35 -22.78
C ASP A 469 12.71 -12.34 -22.24
N LYS A 470 12.45 -12.78 -20.99
CA LYS A 470 11.10 -12.80 -20.39
C LYS A 470 10.91 -11.84 -19.22
N ASP A 471 11.93 -11.09 -18.84
CA ASP A 471 11.85 -10.15 -17.73
C ASP A 471 11.35 -8.80 -18.23
N ILE A 472 10.29 -8.28 -17.60
CA ILE A 472 9.73 -6.98 -17.90
C ILE A 472 9.79 -6.12 -16.63
N LEU A 473 10.38 -4.94 -16.74
CA LEU A 473 10.42 -3.95 -15.67
C LEU A 473 9.31 -2.92 -15.89
N VAL A 474 8.45 -2.73 -14.91
CA VAL A 474 7.40 -1.70 -14.93
C VAL A 474 7.81 -0.58 -13.98
N VAL A 475 7.78 0.66 -14.45
CA VAL A 475 8.25 1.84 -13.71
C VAL A 475 7.13 2.86 -13.56
N GLY A 476 6.83 3.24 -12.32
CA GLY A 476 5.82 4.24 -11.95
C GLY A 476 4.65 3.66 -11.16
N ASP A 477 3.60 4.45 -10.97
CA ASP A 477 2.46 4.05 -10.14
C ASP A 477 1.71 2.85 -10.73
N VAL A 478 1.52 1.84 -9.89
CA VAL A 478 0.61 0.74 -10.18
C VAL A 478 -0.82 1.17 -9.87
N ASP A 479 -1.59 1.52 -10.91
CA ASP A 479 -3.01 1.76 -10.80
C ASP A 479 -3.83 0.51 -11.21
N SER A 480 -5.15 0.58 -11.05
CA SER A 480 -6.02 -0.57 -11.35
C SER A 480 -5.97 -1.04 -12.82
N LEU A 481 -5.54 -0.16 -13.75
CA LEU A 481 -5.42 -0.47 -15.17
C LEU A 481 -4.08 -1.15 -15.46
N SER A 482 -2.97 -0.64 -14.90
CA SER A 482 -1.67 -1.29 -15.03
C SER A 482 -1.63 -2.63 -14.28
N ALA A 483 -2.31 -2.78 -13.15
CA ALA A 483 -2.42 -4.05 -12.43
C ALA A 483 -3.06 -5.17 -13.28
N LYS A 484 -4.08 -4.84 -14.09
CA LYS A 484 -4.71 -5.81 -15.01
C LYS A 484 -3.75 -6.21 -16.13
N LEU A 485 -3.07 -5.24 -16.74
CA LEU A 485 -2.06 -5.50 -17.77
C LEU A 485 -0.93 -6.39 -17.24
N MET A 486 -0.42 -6.10 -16.04
CA MET A 486 0.62 -6.91 -15.42
C MET A 486 0.16 -8.34 -15.11
N THR A 487 -1.10 -8.52 -14.72
CA THR A 487 -1.69 -9.85 -14.51
C THR A 487 -1.73 -10.64 -15.82
N GLU A 488 -2.14 -9.99 -16.90
CA GLU A 488 -2.21 -10.60 -18.24
C GLU A 488 -0.81 -10.97 -18.77
N LEU A 489 0.18 -10.12 -18.57
CA LEU A 489 1.58 -10.40 -18.91
C LEU A 489 2.13 -11.59 -18.13
N LYS A 490 1.84 -11.68 -16.82
CA LYS A 490 2.21 -12.84 -15.99
C LYS A 490 1.57 -14.13 -16.52
N HIS A 491 0.31 -14.07 -16.96
CA HIS A 491 -0.38 -15.22 -17.56
C HIS A 491 0.29 -15.70 -18.85
N HIS A 492 0.83 -14.78 -19.65
CA HIS A 492 1.60 -15.06 -20.86
C HIS A 492 3.06 -15.48 -20.58
N GLY A 493 3.43 -15.69 -19.32
CA GLY A 493 4.72 -16.23 -18.92
C GLY A 493 5.85 -15.20 -18.80
N PHE A 494 5.54 -13.90 -18.80
CA PHE A 494 6.51 -12.85 -18.48
C PHE A 494 6.72 -12.74 -16.97
N ARG A 495 7.95 -12.49 -16.56
CA ARG A 495 8.29 -12.15 -15.17
C ARG A 495 8.27 -10.64 -15.02
N ILE A 496 7.36 -10.15 -14.19
CA ILE A 496 7.23 -8.72 -13.93
C ILE A 496 8.02 -8.32 -12.69
N VAL A 497 8.79 -7.25 -12.80
CA VAL A 497 9.43 -6.56 -11.69
C VAL A 497 8.93 -5.12 -11.68
N GLU A 498 8.52 -4.62 -10.53
CA GLU A 498 7.94 -3.28 -10.38
C GLU A 498 8.97 -2.36 -9.71
N ALA A 499 9.01 -1.10 -10.14
CA ALA A 499 9.83 -0.05 -9.57
C ALA A 499 9.00 1.22 -9.37
N ASP A 500 9.01 1.76 -8.16
CA ASP A 500 8.18 2.93 -7.83
C ASP A 500 8.79 4.25 -8.37
N SER A 501 10.07 4.21 -8.78
CA SER A 501 10.80 5.39 -9.24
C SER A 501 11.87 5.05 -10.29
N LEU A 502 12.23 6.03 -11.11
CA LEU A 502 13.28 5.89 -12.13
C LEU A 502 14.67 5.57 -11.53
N PRO A 503 15.10 6.15 -10.39
CA PRO A 503 16.37 5.76 -9.75
C PRO A 503 16.38 4.30 -9.28
N GLU A 504 15.27 3.79 -8.74
CA GLU A 504 15.15 2.38 -8.40
C GLU A 504 15.16 1.49 -9.64
N ALA A 505 14.44 1.89 -10.70
CA ALA A 505 14.41 1.19 -11.97
C ALA A 505 15.82 1.02 -12.57
N GLN A 506 16.66 2.06 -12.50
CA GLN A 506 18.05 2.01 -12.95
C GLN A 506 18.85 0.93 -12.22
N LYS A 507 18.63 0.77 -10.91
CA LYS A 507 19.31 -0.24 -10.09
C LYS A 507 18.84 -1.65 -10.36
N ILE A 508 17.54 -1.82 -10.59
CA ILE A 508 16.98 -3.11 -10.98
C ILE A 508 17.51 -3.48 -12.37
N TYR A 509 17.52 -2.53 -13.30
CA TYR A 509 18.04 -2.70 -14.65
C TYR A 509 19.51 -3.17 -14.63
N LEU A 510 20.38 -2.52 -13.86
CA LEU A 510 21.80 -2.92 -13.75
C LEU A 510 22.02 -4.34 -13.20
N ARG A 511 21.03 -4.91 -12.50
CA ARG A 511 21.10 -6.25 -11.89
C ARG A 511 20.47 -7.34 -12.74
N ARG A 512 19.31 -7.06 -13.35
CA ARG A 512 18.46 -8.05 -14.06
C ARG A 512 18.54 -7.97 -15.57
N ARG A 513 18.87 -6.79 -16.16
CA ARG A 513 18.80 -6.51 -17.60
C ARG A 513 17.50 -7.04 -18.26
N PRO A 514 16.35 -6.42 -17.95
CA PRO A 514 15.05 -6.86 -18.46
C PRO A 514 14.98 -6.75 -19.99
N ALA A 515 14.20 -7.63 -20.63
CA ALA A 515 13.93 -7.58 -22.06
C ALA A 515 13.15 -6.32 -22.45
N ALA A 516 12.20 -5.89 -21.62
CA ALA A 516 11.43 -4.68 -21.85
C ALA A 516 11.26 -3.84 -20.58
N ILE A 517 11.13 -2.53 -20.76
CA ILE A 517 10.78 -1.60 -19.70
C ILE A 517 9.51 -0.85 -20.10
N LEU A 518 8.49 -0.88 -19.24
CA LEU A 518 7.26 -0.08 -19.38
C LEU A 518 7.35 1.09 -18.41
N ILE A 519 7.28 2.32 -18.91
CA ILE A 519 7.45 3.53 -18.10
C ILE A 519 6.17 4.36 -18.14
N HIS A 520 5.58 4.63 -16.97
CA HIS A 520 4.47 5.56 -16.85
C HIS A 520 4.94 7.01 -17.02
N VAL A 521 4.62 7.62 -18.17
CA VAL A 521 5.13 8.95 -18.55
C VAL A 521 4.24 10.12 -18.10
N ASP A 522 3.06 9.83 -17.51
CA ASP A 522 2.06 10.83 -17.13
C ASP A 522 2.59 11.86 -16.10
N ARG A 523 3.45 11.42 -15.17
CA ARG A 523 3.97 12.27 -14.09
C ARG A 523 5.09 13.20 -14.57
N SER A 524 6.05 12.69 -15.35
CA SER A 524 7.18 13.46 -15.86
C SER A 524 7.77 12.79 -17.11
N LEU A 525 7.41 13.32 -18.28
CA LEU A 525 8.02 12.91 -19.54
C LEU A 525 9.53 13.26 -19.61
N PRO A 526 10.00 14.45 -19.16
CA PRO A 526 11.43 14.78 -19.22
C PRO A 526 12.33 13.83 -18.43
N ASP A 527 11.88 13.36 -17.26
CA ASP A 527 12.68 12.43 -16.46
C ASP A 527 12.67 11.02 -17.07
N ALA A 528 11.54 10.58 -17.61
CA ALA A 528 11.43 9.32 -18.34
C ALA A 528 12.35 9.31 -19.58
N ASP A 529 12.37 10.41 -20.34
CA ASP A 529 13.28 10.58 -21.47
C ASP A 529 14.75 10.57 -21.04
N ARG A 530 15.11 11.25 -19.94
CA ARG A 530 16.48 11.21 -19.39
C ARG A 530 16.89 9.79 -18.99
N PHE A 531 15.99 9.02 -18.41
CA PHE A 531 16.24 7.63 -18.05
C PHE A 531 16.44 6.74 -19.30
N CYS A 532 15.61 6.89 -20.31
CA CYS A 532 15.78 6.18 -21.57
C CYS A 532 17.10 6.55 -22.25
N ARG A 533 17.46 7.84 -22.25
CA ARG A 533 18.76 8.33 -22.74
C ARG A 533 19.92 7.70 -21.98
N HIS A 534 19.85 7.61 -20.65
CA HIS A 534 20.88 6.93 -19.85
C HIS A 534 21.08 5.46 -20.26
N ILE A 535 20.00 4.73 -20.54
CA ILE A 535 20.09 3.34 -21.01
C ILE A 535 20.74 3.26 -22.40
N ARG A 536 20.33 4.13 -23.33
CA ARG A 536 20.79 4.10 -24.73
C ARG A 536 22.21 4.65 -24.90
N GLU A 537 22.50 5.79 -24.30
CA GLU A 537 23.76 6.53 -24.49
C GLU A 537 24.81 6.11 -23.46
N ASP A 538 24.51 6.20 -22.16
CA ASP A 538 25.52 5.98 -21.11
C ASP A 538 25.84 4.48 -20.92
N LEU A 539 24.81 3.63 -21.00
CA LEU A 539 24.97 2.17 -20.85
C LEU A 539 25.14 1.44 -22.19
N GLY A 540 24.86 2.11 -23.31
CA GLY A 540 25.02 1.57 -24.67
C GLY A 540 24.11 0.39 -24.99
N ASP A 541 22.98 0.22 -24.29
CA ASP A 541 22.09 -0.91 -24.50
C ASP A 541 21.08 -0.62 -25.61
N THR A 542 21.22 -1.32 -26.73
CA THR A 542 20.28 -1.28 -27.86
C THR A 542 19.23 -2.37 -27.82
N ASP A 543 19.40 -3.38 -26.96
CA ASP A 543 18.58 -4.58 -26.98
C ASP A 543 17.29 -4.34 -26.20
N THR A 544 17.35 -3.73 -25.01
CA THR A 544 16.15 -3.51 -24.18
C THR A 544 15.08 -2.70 -24.92
N THR A 545 13.84 -3.19 -24.95
CA THR A 545 12.71 -2.48 -25.58
C THR A 545 12.06 -1.51 -24.60
N LEU A 546 11.81 -0.27 -25.00
CA LEU A 546 11.31 0.78 -24.12
C LEU A 546 9.88 1.16 -24.52
N PHE A 547 8.92 0.98 -23.63
CA PHE A 547 7.51 1.32 -23.85
C PHE A 547 7.11 2.50 -22.97
N ALA A 548 6.47 3.52 -23.57
CA ALA A 548 5.76 4.53 -22.80
C ALA A 548 4.36 4.03 -22.46
N VAL A 549 3.94 4.18 -21.22
CA VAL A 549 2.56 3.92 -20.77
C VAL A 549 1.96 5.24 -20.34
N THR A 550 0.78 5.58 -20.86
CA THR A 550 0.16 6.89 -20.58
C THR A 550 -1.37 6.81 -20.53
N ARG A 551 -2.00 7.59 -19.65
CA ARG A 551 -3.45 7.82 -19.65
C ARG A 551 -3.86 9.05 -20.46
N ARG A 552 -2.89 9.83 -20.94
CA ARG A 552 -3.15 11.01 -21.76
C ARG A 552 -3.36 10.55 -23.20
N ASN A 553 -4.59 10.71 -23.67
CA ASN A 553 -4.97 10.45 -25.06
C ASN A 553 -4.93 11.73 -25.92
N GLU A 554 -4.38 12.82 -25.42
CA GLU A 554 -4.25 14.06 -26.17
C GLU A 554 -3.27 13.84 -27.34
N PRO A 555 -3.70 14.08 -28.59
CA PRO A 555 -2.82 13.87 -29.75
C PRO A 555 -1.51 14.64 -29.65
N SER A 556 -1.54 15.87 -29.11
CA SER A 556 -0.35 16.72 -28.93
C SER A 556 0.67 16.11 -27.97
N PHE A 557 0.21 15.49 -26.88
CA PHE A 557 1.08 14.80 -25.93
C PHE A 557 1.74 13.56 -26.57
N LEU A 558 0.95 12.77 -27.30
CA LEU A 558 1.44 11.56 -27.96
C LEU A 558 2.44 11.86 -29.06
N LEU A 559 2.27 12.98 -29.78
CA LEU A 559 3.26 13.46 -30.73
C LEU A 559 4.57 13.87 -30.05
N ASN A 560 4.56 14.38 -28.82
CA ASN A 560 5.80 14.67 -28.09
C ASN A 560 6.58 13.41 -27.74
N LEU A 561 5.91 12.27 -27.58
CA LEU A 561 6.57 10.98 -27.35
C LEU A 561 7.36 10.49 -28.57
N LEU A 562 7.02 10.94 -29.78
CA LEU A 562 7.77 10.59 -31.00
C LEU A 562 9.20 11.11 -31.00
N ASP A 563 9.48 12.19 -30.27
CA ASP A 563 10.83 12.78 -30.19
C ASP A 563 11.68 12.16 -29.07
N THR A 564 11.17 11.09 -28.45
CA THR A 564 11.82 10.41 -27.31
C THR A 564 12.29 9.02 -27.69
N TRP A 565 13.06 8.40 -26.81
CA TRP A 565 13.69 7.09 -27.02
C TRP A 565 12.76 5.88 -26.90
N PHE A 566 11.44 6.08 -26.80
CA PHE A 566 10.48 4.98 -26.71
C PHE A 566 10.35 4.24 -28.05
N SER A 567 10.25 2.91 -27.96
CA SER A 567 10.02 2.00 -29.08
C SER A 567 8.54 1.97 -29.48
N ASP A 568 7.64 2.10 -28.51
CA ASP A 568 6.20 2.15 -28.75
C ASP A 568 5.48 2.79 -27.54
N VAL A 569 4.22 3.17 -27.74
CA VAL A 569 3.37 3.80 -26.71
C VAL A 569 2.10 2.99 -26.48
N LEU A 570 1.79 2.75 -25.21
CA LEU A 570 0.64 2.01 -24.71
C LEU A 570 -0.33 2.98 -24.01
N PRO A 571 -1.35 3.52 -24.72
CA PRO A 571 -2.37 4.35 -24.10
C PRO A 571 -3.26 3.53 -23.17
N LEU A 572 -3.69 4.09 -22.04
CA LEU A 572 -4.62 3.48 -21.09
C LEU A 572 -5.90 4.33 -21.01
N PRO A 573 -7.10 3.71 -20.99
CA PRO A 573 -7.36 2.27 -21.07
C PRO A 573 -7.19 1.73 -22.50
N MET A 574 -6.46 0.62 -22.66
CA MET A 574 -6.41 -0.17 -23.90
C MET A 574 -6.79 -1.62 -23.61
N ASP A 575 -7.12 -2.37 -24.66
CA ASP A 575 -7.39 -3.79 -24.54
C ASP A 575 -6.10 -4.57 -24.17
N ASN A 576 -6.13 -5.28 -23.04
CA ASN A 576 -4.95 -5.95 -22.48
C ASN A 576 -4.33 -7.00 -23.43
N PRO A 577 -5.10 -7.86 -24.11
CA PRO A 577 -4.55 -8.78 -25.10
C PRO A 577 -3.85 -8.06 -26.26
N VAL A 578 -4.33 -6.88 -26.67
CA VAL A 578 -3.67 -6.06 -27.69
C VAL A 578 -2.33 -5.52 -27.18
N ALA A 579 -2.28 -5.04 -25.94
CA ALA A 579 -1.04 -4.59 -25.31
C ALA A 579 -0.01 -5.73 -25.22
N VAL A 580 -0.42 -6.91 -24.75
CA VAL A 580 0.43 -8.10 -24.65
C VAL A 580 0.92 -8.56 -26.03
N ALA A 581 0.06 -8.57 -27.05
CA ALA A 581 0.44 -8.91 -28.41
C ALA A 581 1.48 -7.93 -28.98
N ARG A 582 1.35 -6.63 -28.71
CA ARG A 582 2.32 -5.60 -29.13
C ARG A 582 3.67 -5.79 -28.46
N ILE A 583 3.69 -6.00 -27.14
CA ILE A 583 4.91 -6.27 -26.38
C ILE A 583 5.59 -7.53 -26.90
N THR A 584 4.83 -8.61 -27.08
CA THR A 584 5.33 -9.89 -27.58
C THR A 584 5.91 -9.74 -28.98
N LYS A 585 5.20 -9.06 -29.90
CA LYS A 585 5.67 -8.79 -31.26
C LYS A 585 6.97 -7.99 -31.28
N ALA A 586 7.10 -6.97 -30.44
CA ALA A 586 8.31 -6.17 -30.34
C ALA A 586 9.50 -6.98 -29.81
N LEU A 587 9.25 -7.86 -28.84
CA LEU A 587 10.28 -8.76 -28.30
C LEU A 587 10.69 -9.83 -29.33
N SER A 588 9.75 -10.44 -30.05
CA SER A 588 10.04 -11.44 -31.09
C SER A 588 10.74 -10.85 -32.32
N ALA A 589 10.47 -9.59 -32.68
CA ALA A 589 11.16 -8.90 -33.78
C ALA A 589 12.67 -8.73 -33.52
N ARG A 590 13.10 -8.79 -32.25
CA ARG A 590 14.52 -8.81 -31.86
C ARG A 590 15.16 -10.17 -32.11
N GLU A 591 14.47 -11.25 -31.74
CA GLU A 591 14.97 -12.63 -31.90
C GLU A 591 15.26 -12.97 -33.37
N THR A 592 14.47 -12.42 -34.30
CA THR A 592 14.62 -12.69 -35.73
C THR A 592 15.67 -11.84 -36.45
N GLY A 593 16.30 -10.86 -35.77
CA GLY A 593 17.31 -9.98 -36.36
C GLY A 593 16.82 -9.13 -37.55
N THR A 594 15.51 -9.11 -37.79
CA THR A 594 14.84 -8.38 -38.88
C THR A 594 14.45 -6.96 -38.48
N GLY A 595 14.63 -6.60 -37.20
CA GLY A 595 14.48 -5.22 -36.72
C GLY A 595 15.66 -4.37 -37.18
N GLY A 596 15.40 -3.39 -38.05
CA GLY A 596 16.31 -2.26 -38.25
C GLY A 596 16.50 -1.46 -36.96
N PRO A 597 17.22 -0.31 -37.00
CA PRO A 597 17.32 0.57 -35.83
C PRO A 597 15.93 0.77 -35.23
N ILE A 598 15.82 0.60 -33.91
CA ILE A 598 14.58 0.62 -33.13
C ILE A 598 13.71 1.77 -33.66
N ASP A 599 12.69 1.43 -34.46
CA ASP A 599 11.92 2.42 -35.20
C ASP A 599 11.01 3.12 -34.18
N HIS A 600 11.42 4.32 -33.74
CA HIS A 600 10.67 5.13 -32.78
C HIS A 600 9.30 5.41 -33.36
N GLY A 601 8.23 5.02 -32.66
CA GLY A 601 6.90 5.14 -33.21
C GLY A 601 5.81 5.11 -32.16
N PHE A 602 4.65 5.62 -32.56
CA PHE A 602 3.43 5.67 -31.77
C PHE A 602 2.39 4.78 -32.46
N SER A 603 1.91 3.74 -31.78
CA SER A 603 0.78 2.95 -32.30
C SER A 603 -0.46 3.02 -31.39
N ALA A 604 -1.65 3.15 -31.99
CA ALA A 604 -2.92 3.22 -31.28
C ALA A 604 -4.10 2.74 -32.15
N THR A 605 -5.30 2.68 -31.59
CA THR A 605 -6.52 2.35 -32.33
C THR A 605 -7.36 3.60 -32.62
N PHE A 606 -8.20 3.56 -33.65
CA PHE A 606 -9.11 4.68 -33.95
C PHE A 606 -10.18 4.91 -32.88
N ARG A 607 -10.48 3.88 -32.07
CA ARG A 607 -11.34 4.02 -30.89
C ARG A 607 -10.70 4.91 -29.83
N ASP A 608 -9.37 4.84 -29.69
CA ASP A 608 -8.64 5.65 -28.71
C ASP A 608 -8.44 7.08 -29.22
N LEU A 609 -8.24 7.24 -30.53
CA LEU A 609 -7.90 8.48 -31.21
C LEU A 609 -8.46 8.54 -32.63
N SER A 610 -9.36 9.49 -32.91
CA SER A 610 -9.87 9.71 -34.26
C SER A 610 -8.75 10.11 -35.23
N PHE A 611 -8.81 9.57 -36.45
CA PHE A 611 -7.94 9.99 -37.55
C PHE A 611 -8.00 11.50 -37.79
N THR A 612 -9.19 12.10 -37.71
CA THR A 612 -9.39 13.54 -37.99
C THR A 612 -8.64 14.41 -37.01
N ASP A 613 -8.77 14.11 -35.72
CA ASP A 613 -8.16 14.88 -34.64
C ASP A 613 -6.65 14.76 -34.70
N LEU A 614 -6.17 13.57 -35.03
CA LEU A 614 -4.76 13.30 -35.16
C LEU A 614 -4.16 13.98 -36.41
N ALA A 615 -4.86 13.97 -37.54
CA ALA A 615 -4.45 14.69 -38.75
C ALA A 615 -4.43 16.22 -38.53
N GLN A 616 -5.40 16.78 -37.80
CA GLN A 616 -5.41 18.19 -37.42
C GLN A 616 -4.24 18.55 -36.50
N THR A 617 -3.98 17.69 -35.51
CA THR A 617 -2.88 17.91 -34.56
C THR A 617 -1.53 17.82 -35.24
N LEU A 618 -1.34 16.85 -36.15
CA LEU A 618 -0.15 16.77 -37.00
C LEU A 618 0.01 18.03 -37.85
N GLY A 619 -1.11 18.56 -38.38
CA GLY A 619 -1.16 19.84 -39.08
C GLY A 619 -0.60 21.00 -38.26
N ALA A 620 -0.96 21.09 -36.98
CA ALA A 620 -0.47 22.13 -36.07
C ALA A 620 0.99 21.91 -35.61
N GLY A 621 1.43 20.65 -35.49
CA GLY A 621 2.72 20.29 -34.89
C GLY A 621 3.95 20.43 -35.78
N VAL A 622 3.80 20.76 -37.08
CA VAL A 622 4.89 20.91 -38.07
C VAL A 622 5.86 19.71 -38.10
N LYS A 623 5.36 18.49 -37.89
CA LYS A 623 6.19 17.27 -37.89
C LYS A 623 6.20 16.56 -39.26
N ASN A 624 7.28 15.83 -39.49
CA ASN A 624 7.47 14.95 -40.65
C ASN A 624 7.26 13.50 -40.20
N VAL A 625 6.15 12.90 -40.58
CA VAL A 625 5.79 11.55 -40.12
C VAL A 625 5.17 10.70 -41.24
N ARG A 626 5.39 9.39 -41.15
CA ARG A 626 4.63 8.38 -41.88
C ARG A 626 3.63 7.76 -40.93
N MET A 627 2.39 7.60 -41.39
CA MET A 627 1.33 6.89 -40.70
C MET A 627 0.92 5.67 -41.52
N ARG A 628 1.05 4.49 -40.91
CA ARG A 628 0.49 3.24 -41.42
C ARG A 628 -0.79 2.92 -40.70
N ILE A 629 -1.79 2.45 -41.41
CA ILE A 629 -3.11 2.18 -40.88
C ILE A 629 -3.53 0.79 -41.34
N GLU A 630 -4.02 -0.03 -40.42
CA GLU A 630 -4.54 -1.37 -40.68
C GLU A 630 -5.99 -1.46 -40.21
N HIS A 631 -6.88 -1.82 -41.13
CA HIS A 631 -8.29 -2.08 -40.86
C HIS A 631 -8.51 -3.51 -40.37
N SER A 632 -9.55 -3.74 -39.55
CA SER A 632 -9.98 -5.05 -39.05
C SER A 632 -10.12 -6.11 -40.16
N SER A 633 -10.54 -5.69 -41.35
CA SER A 633 -10.70 -6.54 -42.54
C SER A 633 -9.39 -6.89 -43.27
N GLY A 634 -8.22 -6.52 -42.74
CA GLY A 634 -6.91 -6.74 -43.36
C GLY A 634 -6.52 -5.75 -44.46
N ARG A 635 -7.30 -4.68 -44.67
CA ARG A 635 -6.94 -3.58 -45.59
C ARG A 635 -5.88 -2.69 -44.92
N GLN A 636 -4.95 -2.16 -45.71
CA GLN A 636 -3.89 -1.29 -45.22
C GLN A 636 -3.87 0.04 -45.98
N ALA A 637 -3.53 1.11 -45.27
CA ALA A 637 -3.30 2.43 -45.84
C ALA A 637 -1.99 3.04 -45.33
N GLU A 638 -1.34 3.84 -46.17
CA GLU A 638 -0.16 4.64 -45.79
C GLU A 638 -0.40 6.12 -46.12
N ILE A 639 -0.11 7.00 -45.16
CA ILE A 639 -0.25 8.45 -45.28
C ILE A 639 1.04 9.12 -44.81
N PHE A 640 1.57 10.06 -45.58
CA PHE A 640 2.76 10.83 -45.21
C PHE A 640 2.39 12.30 -44.97
N PHE A 641 2.89 12.81 -43.84
CA PHE A 641 2.77 14.19 -43.43
C PHE A 641 4.15 14.85 -43.53
N ARG A 642 4.24 15.95 -44.27
CA ARG A 642 5.43 16.79 -44.39
C ARG A 642 5.11 18.16 -43.83
N GLN A 643 5.78 18.55 -42.75
CA GLN A 643 5.50 19.80 -42.01
C GLN A 643 4.01 19.93 -41.66
N GLY A 644 3.39 18.82 -41.21
CA GLY A 644 1.96 18.77 -40.89
C GLY A 644 0.99 18.69 -42.08
N ARG A 645 1.46 18.87 -43.33
CA ARG A 645 0.61 18.72 -44.51
C ARG A 645 0.60 17.28 -45.01
N ILE A 646 -0.58 16.75 -45.35
CA ILE A 646 -0.67 15.47 -46.06
C ILE A 646 -0.11 15.66 -47.48
N VAL A 647 0.97 14.96 -47.81
CA VAL A 647 1.61 15.03 -49.14
C VAL A 647 1.40 13.76 -49.95
N PHE A 648 1.19 12.63 -49.27
CA PHE A 648 0.94 11.35 -49.91
C PHE A 648 -0.10 10.55 -49.12
N ALA A 649 -1.01 9.88 -49.84
CA ALA A 649 -1.90 8.88 -49.26
C ALA A 649 -2.18 7.75 -50.27
N ALA A 650 -2.25 6.51 -49.77
CA ALA A 650 -2.62 5.32 -50.54
C ALA A 650 -3.35 4.31 -49.66
N CYS A 651 -4.40 3.68 -50.18
CA CYS A 651 -5.19 2.65 -49.51
C CYS A 651 -5.65 1.61 -50.54
N GLY A 652 -4.92 0.50 -50.68
CA GLY A 652 -5.18 -0.48 -51.74
C GLY A 652 -4.99 0.15 -53.13
N GLU A 653 -6.05 0.21 -53.94
CA GLU A 653 -6.04 0.84 -55.26
C GLU A 653 -6.30 2.36 -55.22
N ASP A 654 -6.91 2.86 -54.14
CA ASP A 654 -7.18 4.29 -53.97
C ASP A 654 -5.89 5.06 -53.67
N ARG A 655 -5.69 6.21 -54.34
CA ARG A 655 -4.51 7.07 -54.18
C ARG A 655 -4.93 8.53 -54.09
N GLY A 656 -4.18 9.31 -53.32
CA GLY A 656 -4.45 10.73 -53.14
C GLY A 656 -5.57 10.99 -52.12
N PRO A 657 -6.34 12.08 -52.25
CA PRO A 657 -7.42 12.43 -51.32
C PRO A 657 -8.45 11.30 -51.11
N GLU A 658 -8.74 10.52 -52.14
CA GLU A 658 -9.68 9.39 -52.12
C GLU A 658 -9.28 8.32 -51.10
N ALA A 659 -7.97 8.08 -50.94
CA ALA A 659 -7.46 7.17 -49.91
C ALA A 659 -7.72 7.71 -48.50
N VAL A 660 -7.60 9.04 -48.31
CA VAL A 660 -7.85 9.69 -47.02
C VAL A 660 -9.34 9.65 -46.66
N TYR A 661 -10.23 9.93 -47.62
CA TYR A 661 -11.68 9.82 -47.41
C TYR A 661 -12.08 8.41 -47.01
N ARG A 662 -11.45 7.38 -47.59
CA ARG A 662 -11.70 5.99 -47.23
C ARG A 662 -11.26 5.66 -45.81
N VAL A 663 -10.11 6.17 -45.37
CA VAL A 663 -9.62 6.02 -44.00
C VAL A 663 -10.54 6.69 -42.99
N ILE A 664 -11.07 7.89 -43.28
CA ILE A 664 -12.03 8.60 -42.41
C ILE A 664 -13.29 7.73 -42.16
N ARG A 665 -13.70 6.92 -43.14
CA ARG A 665 -14.85 6.01 -43.02
C ARG A 665 -14.61 4.78 -42.16
N TRP A 666 -13.37 4.48 -41.77
CA TRP A 666 -13.08 3.32 -40.93
C TRP A 666 -13.58 3.48 -39.49
N GLN A 667 -14.01 4.70 -39.12
CA GLN A 667 -14.76 5.14 -37.93
C GLN A 667 -14.20 4.68 -36.57
N GLU A 668 -14.00 3.39 -36.34
CA GLU A 668 -13.47 2.78 -35.11
C GLU A 668 -12.74 1.44 -35.34
N GLU A 669 -12.73 0.91 -36.57
CA GLU A 669 -12.28 -0.47 -36.89
C GLU A 669 -10.87 -0.55 -37.45
N GLY A 670 -9.92 0.17 -36.84
CA GLY A 670 -8.54 0.11 -37.30
C GLY A 670 -7.52 0.49 -36.24
N SER A 671 -6.30 0.01 -36.46
CA SER A 671 -5.11 0.42 -35.74
C SER A 671 -4.21 1.23 -36.66
N PHE A 672 -3.43 2.13 -36.08
CA PHE A 672 -2.46 2.91 -36.83
C PHE A 672 -1.13 2.98 -36.08
N ARG A 673 -0.06 3.21 -36.83
CA ARG A 673 1.30 3.41 -36.35
C ARG A 673 1.91 4.62 -37.04
N ILE A 674 2.43 5.55 -36.25
CA ILE A 674 3.07 6.79 -36.68
C ILE A 674 4.55 6.69 -36.38
N GLU A 675 5.38 6.98 -37.36
CA GLU A 675 6.83 6.94 -37.25
C GLU A 675 7.40 8.25 -37.82
N PRO A 676 8.42 8.85 -37.20
CA PRO A 676 9.18 9.93 -37.80
C PRO A 676 9.73 9.48 -39.16
N THR A 677 9.72 10.37 -40.14
CA THR A 677 10.27 10.03 -41.45
C THR A 677 11.03 11.20 -42.07
N VAL A 678 12.10 10.85 -42.78
CA VAL A 678 12.90 11.79 -43.59
C VAL A 678 12.78 11.49 -45.08
N THR A 679 12.20 10.34 -45.44
CA THR A 679 12.01 9.89 -46.82
C THR A 679 10.54 9.99 -47.19
N PHE A 680 10.27 10.54 -48.37
CA PHE A 680 8.91 10.77 -48.83
C PHE A 680 8.71 10.22 -50.25
N PRO A 681 7.55 9.58 -50.52
CA PRO A 681 7.11 9.30 -51.88
C PRO A 681 6.84 10.59 -52.67
N ALA A 682 6.66 10.44 -53.99
CA ALA A 682 6.20 11.54 -54.83
C ALA A 682 4.80 12.01 -54.40
N ASP A 683 4.63 13.32 -54.25
CA ASP A 683 3.39 13.93 -53.78
C ASP A 683 2.20 13.53 -54.68
N ASN A 684 1.12 13.03 -54.08
CA ASN A 684 -0.13 12.68 -54.78
C ASN A 684 -1.37 13.33 -54.16
N VAL A 685 -1.17 14.22 -53.17
CA VAL A 685 -2.22 15.00 -52.52
C VAL A 685 -1.98 16.49 -52.78
N PRO A 686 -2.71 17.11 -53.73
CA PRO A 686 -2.54 18.53 -54.07
C PRO A 686 -3.35 19.48 -53.17
N LEU A 687 -4.36 18.96 -52.45
CA LEU A 687 -5.29 19.73 -51.63
C LEU A 687 -4.72 20.03 -50.24
N SER A 688 -5.27 21.04 -49.56
CA SER A 688 -4.93 21.30 -48.15
C SER A 688 -5.51 20.23 -47.23
N THR A 689 -4.81 19.94 -46.13
CA THR A 689 -5.27 18.98 -45.12
C THR A 689 -6.68 19.34 -44.62
N ASP A 690 -6.94 20.62 -44.32
CA ASP A 690 -8.24 21.09 -43.81
C ASP A 690 -9.39 20.81 -44.78
N TYR A 691 -9.17 21.03 -46.08
CA TYR A 691 -10.17 20.75 -47.11
C TYR A 691 -10.50 19.26 -47.17
N ILE A 692 -9.48 18.40 -47.13
CA ILE A 692 -9.65 16.94 -47.18
C ILE A 692 -10.41 16.45 -45.95
N LEU A 693 -10.11 16.98 -44.77
CA LEU A 693 -10.81 16.58 -43.55
C LEU A 693 -12.27 17.04 -43.54
N LEU A 694 -12.55 18.26 -44.02
CA LEU A 694 -13.92 18.79 -44.14
C LEU A 694 -14.76 17.96 -45.13
N GLU A 695 -14.22 17.73 -46.33
CA GLU A 695 -14.92 16.97 -47.38
C GLU A 695 -15.10 15.50 -46.98
N GLY A 696 -14.09 14.89 -46.36
CA GLY A 696 -14.21 13.53 -45.83
C GLY A 696 -15.27 13.40 -44.74
N SER A 697 -15.38 14.40 -43.86
CA SER A 697 -16.43 14.43 -42.82
C SER A 697 -17.83 14.63 -43.43
N ARG A 698 -17.95 15.50 -44.44
CA ARG A 698 -19.22 15.68 -45.18
C ARG A 698 -19.68 14.37 -45.83
N LEU A 699 -18.78 13.67 -46.53
CA LEU A 699 -19.08 12.39 -47.17
C LEU A 699 -19.51 11.32 -46.17
N LEU A 700 -18.90 11.32 -44.98
CA LEU A 700 -19.24 10.42 -43.89
C LEU A 700 -20.64 10.69 -43.32
N ASP A 701 -20.99 11.97 -43.15
CA ASP A 701 -22.31 12.40 -42.66
C ASP A 701 -23.43 12.08 -43.67
N GLU A 702 -23.16 12.24 -44.97
CA GLU A 702 -24.11 11.87 -46.04
C GLU A 702 -24.39 10.36 -46.08
N GLU A 703 -23.36 9.54 -45.88
CA GLU A 703 -23.48 8.08 -45.81
C GLU A 703 -24.27 7.65 -44.54
N ARG A 704 -24.14 8.39 -43.43
CA ARG A 704 -24.93 8.19 -42.20
C ARG A 704 -26.38 8.63 -42.31
N THR A 705 -26.65 9.70 -43.04
CA THR A 705 -28.01 10.25 -43.18
C THR A 705 -28.83 9.56 -44.27
N GLY A 706 -28.25 8.63 -45.02
CA GLY A 706 -28.95 7.76 -45.95
C GLY A 706 -29.52 8.50 -47.16
N ALA A 707 -28.64 9.19 -47.90
CA ALA A 707 -28.94 9.68 -49.24
C ALA A 707 -28.87 8.55 -50.29
#